data_AF-A0A6N8ZVJ7-F1
#
_entry.id   AF-A0A6N8ZVJ7-F1
#
_cell.length_a   1.000
_cell.length_b   1.000
_cell.length_c   1.000
_cell.angle_alpha   90.00
_cell.angle_beta   90.00
_cell.angle_gamma   90.00
#
_symmetry.space_group_name_H-M   'P 1'
#
loop_
_entity.id
_entity.type
_entity.pdbx_description
1 polymer ?
#
loop_
_entity_poly.entity_id
_entity_poly.type
_entity_poly.pdbx_seq_one_letter_code
_entity_poly.pdbx_strand_id
1 'polypeptide(L)'
;MNNINGSKSYSKPPSINGSGHEQPGAGTPWGAAGCPLVPRPYRRSHGGVEAPASLKRLAQDDNLLLGDLDRNFLERVAQPTLVGAARKRLGECLTALPVPLTDVAIPAGFPLQLLSDLPFRSRTRNAVDRFVRSNQPGRLQRPLLVSEVMEWPAVGPKTLIDLLCVIESTELAPAETRPYMPKPVEHLMVPATFREIPILAGIAAWARSESKAETLGDALDLLKEKVTTLEEWDSLAKVRLQDLSVAPPDPFQVLERWVAKLSDREARIFRFRQGPLEERRPTLKETADLVGLTHQRVRQIEQSLMNRLINFCDTIPGRPISHQVDSIQRRLGVAAPQVLVKSALESPPNTPDYSRVFLTLAGPYLRDGSWWKHKATASDDPTPAILGRADRFGRIDYQSARRSLARWGMREDLMDLWLTRNNRCRLLKGQMVRWRGPITDKCALALDDHQRPMTVDEMLEYLEIKRSPRSTGNVLSRDGRFVRTSMNHWALSEWGYPEYQGIAASMKSILEEKGSMLLDDLAEQMYETFGARETSVRSYARAAAFVLEKGRIRMRSPDEKYVYPAESPRNTRGVFILGRERVGLLIKINHDLIRGSGRRLGTPAAKALGVKPNDSLRFESADGNHISITFPDTRMDGPALGSGRPFALAGQGEIEDFLLLILDRSDMSLVARVIHQDDLVPGWALVERLTGIEPGSGMAGLAQALKCEPTQVKSVLYRRGDWTVARAIPGADKGTS
;
A
#
# COMPACT_ATOMS: atom_id res chain seq x y z
N MET A 1 85.58 44.29 30.26
CA MET A 1 86.11 42.94 30.53
C MET A 1 85.17 41.93 29.91
N ASN A 2 85.66 41.27 28.85
CA ASN A 2 85.23 40.01 28.18
C ASN A 2 83.73 39.81 27.89
N ASN A 3 83.28 40.01 26.63
CA ASN A 3 83.16 38.99 25.56
C ASN A 3 82.43 37.72 26.05
N ILE A 4 81.28 37.32 25.50
CA ILE A 4 81.12 36.73 24.15
C ILE A 4 79.65 36.86 23.66
N ASN A 5 79.49 37.33 22.40
CA ASN A 5 78.40 37.16 21.38
C ASN A 5 76.91 37.31 21.78
N GLY A 6 76.03 38.01 21.06
CA GLY A 6 76.05 38.62 19.72
C GLY A 6 74.66 39.25 19.44
N SER A 7 74.66 40.26 18.59
CA SER A 7 73.58 41.19 18.25
C SER A 7 72.32 40.55 17.62
N LYS A 8 71.14 41.08 17.96
CA LYS A 8 69.87 40.85 17.22
C LYS A 8 69.58 42.05 16.32
N SER A 9 69.70 41.86 15.00
CA SER A 9 69.15 42.75 13.97
C SER A 9 68.57 41.95 12.81
N TYR A 10 67.47 42.47 12.27
CA TYR A 10 66.59 41.99 11.19
C TYR A 10 67.21 41.20 10.02
N SER A 11 66.49 40.16 9.57
CA SER A 11 66.50 39.64 8.20
C SER A 11 65.25 38.77 7.88
N LYS A 12 64.79 38.86 6.63
CA LYS A 12 63.61 38.20 6.02
C LYS A 12 63.94 36.73 5.56
N PRO A 13 63.02 35.95 4.94
CA PRO A 13 62.66 34.57 5.27
C PRO A 13 63.32 33.47 4.39
N PRO A 14 62.97 32.18 4.59
CA PRO A 14 62.95 31.23 3.46
C PRO A 14 61.70 30.34 3.34
N SER A 15 61.39 30.07 2.05
CA SER A 15 60.75 28.92 1.41
C SER A 15 59.31 28.48 1.76
N ILE A 16 58.45 28.77 0.78
CA ILE A 16 57.17 28.13 0.47
C ILE A 16 57.44 26.77 -0.22
N ASN A 17 56.66 25.74 0.12
CA ASN A 17 56.21 24.71 -0.83
C ASN A 17 54.73 24.47 -0.59
N GLY A 18 53.92 24.72 -1.61
CA GLY A 18 52.47 24.60 -1.57
C GLY A 18 51.94 23.56 -2.55
N SER A 19 50.68 23.21 -2.38
CA SER A 19 49.79 22.74 -3.44
C SER A 19 48.40 23.36 -3.17
N GLY A 20 47.99 24.23 -4.10
CA GLY A 20 46.81 25.06 -3.98
C GLY A 20 45.53 24.32 -4.35
N HIS A 21 44.58 24.33 -3.43
CA HIS A 21 43.16 24.37 -3.76
C HIS A 21 42.69 25.80 -3.53
N GLU A 22 42.07 26.42 -4.54
CA GLU A 22 41.38 27.69 -4.39
C GLU A 22 40.30 27.56 -3.31
N GLN A 23 40.57 28.17 -2.15
CA GLN A 23 39.57 28.35 -1.11
C GLN A 23 38.76 29.60 -1.42
N PRO A 24 37.41 29.53 -1.48
CA PRO A 24 36.58 30.72 -1.44
C PRO A 24 36.86 31.48 -0.13
N GLY A 25 36.99 32.82 -0.22
CA GLY A 25 37.41 33.68 0.87
C GLY A 25 36.49 33.61 2.10
N ALA A 26 37.04 33.93 3.28
CA ALA A 26 36.42 33.73 4.60
C ALA A 26 35.09 34.48 4.89
N GLY A 27 34.49 35.16 3.90
CA GLY A 27 33.26 35.94 4.05
C GLY A 27 33.42 37.15 4.99
N THR A 28 32.46 38.08 4.93
CA THR A 28 32.47 39.28 5.78
C THR A 28 31.09 39.44 6.42
N PRO A 29 30.99 39.68 7.75
CA PRO A 29 29.71 39.80 8.44
C PRO A 29 28.89 40.99 7.94
N TRP A 30 27.57 40.82 7.86
CA TRP A 30 26.68 41.86 7.34
C TRP A 30 26.71 43.14 8.20
N GLY A 31 27.09 44.24 7.54
CA GLY A 31 27.30 45.56 8.13
C GLY A 31 28.77 45.91 8.36
N ALA A 32 29.75 45.06 8.03
CA ALA A 32 31.16 45.44 7.98
C ALA A 32 31.59 45.86 6.57
N ALA A 33 32.62 46.70 6.46
CA ALA A 33 33.21 47.09 5.18
C ALA A 33 33.62 45.84 4.36
N GLY A 34 33.33 45.83 3.05
CA GLY A 34 33.52 44.68 2.17
C GLY A 34 32.33 43.71 2.07
N CYS A 35 31.33 43.83 2.96
CA CYS A 35 30.05 43.11 2.84
C CYS A 35 28.98 44.02 2.19
N PRO A 36 28.19 43.56 1.21
CA PRO A 36 27.08 44.35 0.67
C PRO A 36 26.12 44.76 1.78
N LEU A 37 25.69 46.02 1.78
CA LEU A 37 24.62 46.46 2.69
C LEU A 37 23.24 46.04 2.19
N VAL A 38 23.07 45.95 0.86
CA VAL A 38 21.84 45.48 0.20
C VAL A 38 22.20 44.28 -0.71
N PRO A 39 21.54 43.11 -0.54
CA PRO A 39 21.87 41.92 -1.31
C PRO A 39 21.43 42.04 -2.78
N ARG A 40 22.15 41.38 -3.69
CA ARG A 40 21.94 41.45 -5.16
C ARG A 40 20.47 41.31 -5.61
N PRO A 41 19.67 40.35 -5.09
CA PRO A 41 18.25 40.25 -5.47
C PRO A 41 17.45 41.51 -5.15
N TYR A 42 17.72 42.14 -4.00
CA TYR A 42 17.04 43.37 -3.57
C TYR A 42 17.53 44.59 -4.34
N ARG A 43 18.80 44.65 -4.74
CA ARG A 43 19.29 45.72 -5.62
C ARG A 43 18.66 45.68 -7.01
N ARG A 44 18.47 44.49 -7.58
CA ARG A 44 17.82 44.32 -8.89
C ARG A 44 16.35 44.73 -8.89
N SER A 45 15.62 44.33 -7.85
CA SER A 45 14.16 44.54 -7.75
C SER A 45 13.78 45.88 -7.12
N HIS A 46 14.59 46.39 -6.19
CA HIS A 46 14.26 47.55 -5.34
C HIS A 46 15.37 48.59 -5.27
N GLY A 47 16.33 48.57 -6.20
CA GLY A 47 17.45 49.51 -6.20
C GLY A 47 17.03 50.99 -6.27
N GLY A 48 15.88 51.29 -6.86
CA GLY A 48 15.31 52.63 -6.96
C GLY A 48 14.57 53.14 -5.71
N VAL A 49 14.50 52.35 -4.63
CA VAL A 49 13.85 52.77 -3.38
C VAL A 49 14.79 53.67 -2.58
N GLU A 50 14.26 54.71 -1.95
CA GLU A 50 15.07 55.62 -1.13
C GLU A 50 15.73 54.93 0.07
N ALA A 51 16.99 55.28 0.33
CA ALA A 51 17.71 54.82 1.51
C ALA A 51 17.16 55.47 2.80
N PRO A 52 17.23 54.78 3.95
CA PRO A 52 16.84 55.37 5.24
C PRO A 52 17.53 56.70 5.54
N ALA A 53 16.81 57.65 6.15
CA ALA A 53 17.33 58.99 6.49
C ALA A 53 18.61 58.99 7.35
N SER A 54 18.88 57.91 8.09
CA SER A 54 20.15 57.74 8.82
C SER A 54 21.35 57.48 7.90
N LEU A 55 21.14 56.84 6.75
CA LEU A 55 22.18 56.58 5.74
C LEU A 55 22.33 57.76 4.77
N LYS A 56 21.23 58.45 4.42
CA LYS A 56 21.27 59.73 3.68
C LYS A 56 22.15 60.77 4.39
N ARG A 57 21.94 60.94 5.72
CA ARG A 57 22.80 61.79 6.56
C ARG A 57 24.25 61.32 6.65
N LEU A 58 24.49 60.02 6.56
CA LEU A 58 25.84 59.44 6.61
C LEU A 58 26.61 59.72 5.32
N ALA A 59 25.93 59.64 4.17
CA ALA A 59 26.48 59.93 2.85
C ALA A 59 26.46 61.43 2.50
N GLN A 60 25.78 62.26 3.29
CA GLN A 60 25.47 63.65 2.96
C GLN A 60 24.74 63.78 1.60
N ASP A 61 23.82 62.85 1.34
CA ASP A 61 23.05 62.77 0.10
C ASP A 61 21.57 62.51 0.41
N ASP A 62 20.72 63.52 0.20
CA ASP A 62 19.28 63.44 0.44
C ASP A 62 18.52 62.60 -0.61
N ASN A 63 19.14 62.30 -1.76
CA ASN A 63 18.56 61.51 -2.85
C ASN A 63 19.10 60.06 -2.90
N LEU A 64 19.90 59.64 -1.91
CA LEU A 64 20.52 58.32 -1.87
C LEU A 64 19.48 57.19 -1.98
N LEU A 65 19.69 56.25 -2.89
CA LEU A 65 18.84 55.08 -3.12
C LEU A 65 19.49 53.80 -2.56
N LEU A 66 18.69 52.74 -2.39
CA LEU A 66 19.18 51.44 -1.91
C LEU A 66 20.20 50.80 -2.87
N GLY A 67 20.09 51.06 -4.17
CA GLY A 67 21.04 50.60 -5.18
C GLY A 67 22.46 51.17 -4.98
N ASP A 68 22.55 52.37 -4.41
CA ASP A 68 23.81 53.10 -4.19
C ASP A 68 24.56 52.62 -2.93
N LEU A 69 23.90 51.86 -2.06
CA LEU A 69 24.45 51.24 -0.85
C LEU A 69 25.24 49.96 -1.13
N ASP A 70 26.02 49.95 -2.21
CA ASP A 70 26.78 48.78 -2.67
C ASP A 70 27.89 48.33 -1.69
N ARG A 71 28.72 47.36 -2.11
CA ARG A 71 29.82 46.81 -1.28
C ARG A 71 30.78 47.87 -0.75
N ASN A 72 30.99 48.96 -1.49
CA ASN A 72 32.00 49.96 -1.19
C ASN A 72 31.41 51.18 -0.50
N PHE A 73 30.09 51.22 -0.28
CA PHE A 73 29.42 52.36 0.35
C PHE A 73 30.09 52.77 1.68
N LEU A 74 30.35 51.81 2.56
CA LEU A 74 31.01 52.06 3.85
C LEU A 74 32.45 52.57 3.69
N GLU A 75 33.18 52.08 2.68
CA GLU A 75 34.52 52.57 2.34
C GLU A 75 34.49 54.01 1.80
N ARG A 76 33.50 54.33 0.94
CA ARG A 76 33.30 55.67 0.36
C ARG A 76 32.99 56.72 1.43
N VAL A 77 32.25 56.34 2.48
CA VAL A 77 31.95 57.23 3.62
C VAL A 77 32.96 57.11 4.76
N ALA A 78 34.11 56.46 4.52
CA ALA A 78 35.18 56.23 5.50
C ALA A 78 34.71 55.62 6.83
N GLN A 79 33.70 54.75 6.80
CA GLN A 79 33.18 54.05 7.97
C GLN A 79 33.55 52.55 7.94
N PRO A 80 34.14 52.00 9.02
CA PRO A 80 34.56 50.60 9.02
C PRO A 80 33.38 49.62 9.22
N THR A 81 32.30 50.05 9.88
CA THR A 81 31.12 49.22 10.15
C THR A 81 29.86 50.07 10.31
N LEU A 82 28.72 49.52 9.87
CA LEU A 82 27.40 50.09 10.08
C LEU A 82 26.88 49.73 11.48
N VAL A 83 26.89 50.71 12.40
CA VAL A 83 26.55 50.52 13.83
C VAL A 83 25.13 50.98 14.20
N GLY A 84 24.63 50.44 15.32
CA GLY A 84 23.48 50.96 16.07
C GLY A 84 22.18 51.16 15.27
N ALA A 85 21.66 52.38 15.31
CA ALA A 85 20.35 52.76 14.75
C ALA A 85 20.31 52.70 13.21
N ALA A 86 21.41 53.03 12.52
CA ALA A 86 21.46 53.04 11.06
C ALA A 86 21.32 51.62 10.47
N ARG A 87 22.01 50.65 11.07
CA ARG A 87 21.86 49.22 10.70
C ARG A 87 20.46 48.70 10.96
N LYS A 88 19.87 49.09 12.09
CA LYS A 88 18.50 48.69 12.45
C LYS A 88 17.49 49.25 11.44
N ARG A 89 17.59 50.54 11.10
CA ARG A 89 16.72 51.21 10.11
C ARG A 89 16.87 50.63 8.70
N LEU A 90 18.10 50.31 8.28
CA LEU A 90 18.32 49.61 7.01
C LEU A 90 17.68 48.22 7.01
N GLY A 91 17.86 47.45 8.09
CA GLY A 91 17.23 46.15 8.23
C GLY A 91 15.70 46.23 8.20
N GLU A 92 15.10 47.21 8.88
CA GLU A 92 13.65 47.45 8.86
C GLU A 92 13.14 47.80 7.45
N CYS A 93 13.83 48.71 6.76
CA CYS A 93 13.53 49.10 5.39
C CYS A 93 13.57 47.89 4.44
N LEU A 94 14.65 47.10 4.45
CA LEU A 94 14.78 45.92 3.59
C LEU A 94 13.74 44.84 3.90
N THR A 95 13.36 44.66 5.18
CA THR A 95 12.33 43.68 5.53
C THR A 95 10.90 44.10 5.20
N ALA A 96 10.66 45.39 4.97
CA ALA A 96 9.36 45.90 4.55
C ALA A 96 9.13 45.73 3.03
N LEU A 97 10.19 45.45 2.26
CA LEU A 97 10.11 45.26 0.82
C LEU A 97 9.67 43.84 0.44
N PRO A 98 8.95 43.67 -0.70
CA PRO A 98 8.62 42.35 -1.23
C PRO A 98 9.88 41.49 -1.45
N VAL A 99 9.84 40.24 -0.96
CA VAL A 99 10.95 39.31 -1.11
C VAL A 99 11.06 38.83 -2.56
N PRO A 100 12.22 38.94 -3.22
CA PRO A 100 12.41 38.48 -4.61
C PRO A 100 12.57 36.94 -4.65
N LEU A 101 11.44 36.24 -4.57
CA LEU A 101 11.37 34.78 -4.35
C LEU A 101 12.02 33.93 -5.46
N THR A 102 12.07 34.44 -6.69
CA THR A 102 12.58 33.71 -7.87
C THR A 102 14.09 33.84 -8.08
N ASP A 103 14.76 34.73 -7.35
CA ASP A 103 16.20 34.88 -7.45
C ASP A 103 16.95 33.72 -6.78
N VAL A 104 18.18 33.49 -7.23
CA VAL A 104 19.08 32.50 -6.62
C VAL A 104 19.63 33.04 -5.31
N ALA A 105 19.43 32.29 -4.23
CA ALA A 105 19.96 32.59 -2.90
C ALA A 105 21.35 31.95 -2.68
N ILE A 106 21.53 30.71 -3.13
CA ILE A 106 22.82 30.01 -3.07
C ILE A 106 23.09 29.37 -4.44
N PRO A 107 24.21 29.70 -5.11
CA PRO A 107 24.50 29.18 -6.45
C PRO A 107 24.82 27.68 -6.42
N ALA A 108 24.62 27.02 -7.56
CA ALA A 108 25.10 25.65 -7.75
C ALA A 108 26.62 25.58 -7.58
N GLY A 109 27.12 24.45 -7.12
CA GLY A 109 28.54 24.23 -6.85
C GLY A 109 29.06 24.85 -5.55
N PHE A 110 28.24 25.58 -4.79
CA PHE A 110 28.67 26.20 -3.52
C PHE A 110 29.04 25.11 -2.49
N PRO A 111 30.25 25.15 -1.87
CA PRO A 111 30.65 24.17 -0.87
C PRO A 111 29.79 24.28 0.40
N LEU A 112 29.10 23.21 0.78
CA LEU A 112 28.20 23.23 1.93
C LEU A 112 28.94 23.36 3.27
N GLN A 113 30.16 22.84 3.37
CA GLN A 113 31.01 22.99 4.56
C GLN A 113 31.40 24.45 4.77
N LEU A 114 31.72 25.18 3.69
CA LEU A 114 32.04 26.60 3.77
C LEU A 114 30.86 27.40 4.32
N LEU A 115 29.63 27.03 3.96
CA LEU A 115 28.42 27.73 4.40
C LEU A 115 28.34 27.78 5.93
N SER A 116 28.68 26.71 6.64
CA SER A 116 28.71 26.71 8.12
C SER A 116 29.85 27.55 8.71
N ASP A 117 30.95 27.72 7.98
CA ASP A 117 32.12 28.47 8.42
C ASP A 117 31.99 29.99 8.21
N LEU A 118 30.95 30.44 7.49
CA LEU A 118 30.72 31.86 7.22
C LEU A 118 30.30 32.66 8.48
N PRO A 119 30.64 33.95 8.54
CA PRO A 119 30.41 34.82 9.71
C PRO A 119 28.95 35.29 9.83
N PHE A 120 28.00 34.36 9.75
CA PHE A 120 26.58 34.60 9.93
C PHE A 120 26.22 34.99 11.38
N ARG A 121 25.12 35.73 11.55
CA ARG A 121 24.54 35.99 12.87
C ARG A 121 23.90 34.73 13.44
N SER A 122 23.76 34.65 14.76
CA SER A 122 23.36 33.41 15.47
C SER A 122 22.09 32.75 14.92
N ARG A 123 21.06 33.52 14.53
CA ARG A 123 19.83 32.95 13.95
C ARG A 123 20.04 32.37 12.55
N THR A 124 20.79 33.09 11.71
CA THR A 124 21.17 32.67 10.36
C THR A 124 22.07 31.44 10.41
N ARG A 125 23.09 31.45 11.27
CA ARG A 125 23.98 30.31 11.52
C ARG A 125 23.20 29.07 11.93
N ASN A 126 22.26 29.18 12.88
CA ASN A 126 21.46 28.03 13.32
C ASN A 126 20.61 27.43 12.19
N ALA A 127 20.06 28.26 11.30
CA ALA A 127 19.30 27.81 10.14
C ALA A 127 20.20 27.11 9.11
N VAL A 128 21.35 27.72 8.81
CA VAL A 128 22.38 27.16 7.93
C VAL A 128 22.92 25.84 8.45
N ASP A 129 23.33 25.75 9.72
CA ASP A 129 23.86 24.51 10.30
C ASP A 129 22.82 23.40 10.31
N ARG A 130 21.53 23.74 10.47
CA ARG A 130 20.46 22.75 10.33
C ARG A 130 20.36 22.27 8.89
N PHE A 131 20.37 23.17 7.92
CA PHE A 131 20.38 22.82 6.50
C PHE A 131 21.60 21.97 6.13
N VAL A 132 22.80 22.37 6.52
CA VAL A 132 24.05 21.63 6.27
C VAL A 132 24.03 20.25 6.94
N ARG A 133 23.52 20.12 8.17
CA ARG A 133 23.37 18.80 8.84
C ARG A 133 22.35 17.88 8.16
N SER A 134 21.32 18.45 7.54
CA SER A 134 20.27 17.70 6.85
C SER A 134 20.64 17.29 5.42
N ASN A 135 21.76 17.82 4.88
CA ASN A 135 22.26 17.52 3.54
C ASN A 135 23.62 16.80 3.63
N GLN A 136 23.97 16.03 2.60
CA GLN A 136 25.27 15.35 2.59
C GLN A 136 26.43 16.36 2.46
N PRO A 137 27.59 16.10 3.08
CA PRO A 137 28.79 16.90 2.87
C PRO A 137 29.18 16.91 1.39
N GLY A 138 29.48 18.09 0.83
CA GLY A 138 29.81 18.24 -0.59
C GLY A 138 29.45 19.62 -1.13
N ARG A 139 29.36 19.73 -2.46
CA ARG A 139 28.90 20.94 -3.15
C ARG A 139 27.41 20.86 -3.44
N LEU A 140 26.73 21.99 -3.38
CA LEU A 140 25.32 22.10 -3.75
C LEU A 140 25.13 21.72 -5.23
N GLN A 141 24.31 20.72 -5.53
CA GLN A 141 24.21 20.17 -6.90
C GLN A 141 23.40 21.05 -7.87
N ARG A 142 22.50 21.88 -7.35
CA ARG A 142 21.66 22.83 -8.12
C ARG A 142 21.53 24.14 -7.34
N PRO A 143 21.21 25.29 -7.97
CA PRO A 143 21.01 26.51 -7.23
C PRO A 143 19.79 26.39 -6.31
N LEU A 144 19.86 27.03 -5.14
CA LEU A 144 18.72 27.23 -4.24
C LEU A 144 18.13 28.60 -4.47
N LEU A 145 16.82 28.66 -4.68
CA LEU A 145 16.09 29.90 -4.82
C LEU A 145 15.79 30.54 -3.47
N VAL A 146 15.54 31.85 -3.48
CA VAL A 146 15.12 32.61 -2.29
C VAL A 146 13.83 32.02 -1.70
N SER A 147 12.89 31.55 -2.52
CA SER A 147 11.69 30.84 -2.06
C SER A 147 12.01 29.60 -1.23
N GLU A 148 12.97 28.79 -1.68
CA GLU A 148 13.35 27.54 -1.02
C GLU A 148 14.09 27.80 0.30
N VAL A 149 14.89 28.87 0.37
CA VAL A 149 15.55 29.28 1.63
C VAL A 149 14.54 29.86 2.63
N MET A 150 13.50 30.55 2.16
CA MET A 150 12.44 31.08 3.01
C MET A 150 11.56 29.99 3.65
N GLU A 151 11.53 28.79 3.08
CA GLU A 151 10.86 27.62 3.66
C GLU A 151 11.67 26.97 4.80
N TRP A 152 12.93 27.37 5.01
CA TRP A 152 13.75 26.80 6.08
C TRP A 152 13.21 27.17 7.47
N PRO A 153 13.21 26.23 8.43
CA PRO A 153 12.65 26.51 9.75
C PRO A 153 13.41 27.64 10.46
N ALA A 154 12.67 28.64 10.94
CA ALA A 154 13.18 29.87 11.58
C ALA A 154 13.99 30.82 10.66
N VAL A 155 13.84 30.70 9.34
CA VAL A 155 14.26 31.74 8.40
C VAL A 155 13.10 32.72 8.17
N GLY A 156 13.40 34.00 8.31
CA GLY A 156 12.51 35.10 7.94
C GLY A 156 13.31 36.20 7.24
N PRO A 157 12.67 37.32 6.83
CA PRO A 157 13.30 38.33 5.98
C PRO A 157 14.64 38.88 6.53
N LYS A 158 14.76 39.09 7.84
CA LYS A 158 16.02 39.53 8.48
C LYS A 158 17.14 38.49 8.38
N THR A 159 16.79 37.21 8.52
CA THR A 159 17.73 36.08 8.40
C THR A 159 18.16 35.90 6.95
N LEU A 160 17.24 36.06 6.00
CA LEU A 160 17.50 36.00 4.57
C LEU A 160 18.48 37.10 4.13
N ILE A 161 18.29 38.35 4.56
CA ILE A 161 19.19 39.46 4.20
C ILE A 161 20.63 39.19 4.68
N ASP A 162 20.79 38.74 5.93
CA ASP A 162 22.08 38.38 6.50
C ASP A 162 22.74 37.22 5.72
N LEU A 163 21.97 36.20 5.35
CA LEU A 163 22.43 35.08 4.54
C LEU A 163 22.93 35.54 3.16
N LEU A 164 22.10 36.28 2.43
CA LEU A 164 22.41 36.71 1.07
C LEU A 164 23.61 37.66 1.02
N CYS A 165 23.71 38.63 1.95
CA CYS A 165 24.82 39.57 1.96
C CYS A 165 26.15 38.88 2.30
N VAL A 166 26.15 37.96 3.26
CA VAL A 166 27.38 37.26 3.68
C VAL A 166 27.83 36.28 2.60
N ILE A 167 26.93 35.55 1.94
CA ILE A 167 27.29 34.71 0.78
C ILE A 167 27.81 35.58 -0.37
N GLU A 168 27.13 36.67 -0.69
CA GLU A 168 27.59 37.60 -1.73
C GLU A 168 28.95 38.22 -1.38
N SER A 169 29.30 38.40 -0.10
CA SER A 169 30.63 38.86 0.30
C SER A 169 31.74 37.84 -0.02
N THR A 170 31.44 36.54 -0.02
CA THR A 170 32.42 35.49 -0.37
C THR A 170 32.70 35.45 -1.87
N GLU A 171 31.73 35.85 -2.70
CA GLU A 171 31.88 35.90 -4.16
C GLU A 171 32.81 37.04 -4.61
N LEU A 172 33.11 38.00 -3.72
CA LEU A 172 33.61 39.30 -4.10
C LEU A 172 34.73 39.82 -3.17
N ALA A 173 35.33 38.94 -2.36
CA ALA A 173 36.56 39.25 -1.67
C ALA A 173 37.66 39.60 -2.71
N PRO A 174 38.36 40.74 -2.58
CA PRO A 174 39.43 41.08 -3.51
C PRO A 174 40.54 40.05 -3.40
N ALA A 175 40.90 39.44 -4.53
CA ALA A 175 42.17 38.75 -4.68
C ALA A 175 43.27 39.78 -4.38
N GLU A 176 43.94 39.66 -3.24
CA GLU A 176 45.08 40.52 -2.93
C GLU A 176 46.07 40.49 -4.10
N THR A 177 46.37 41.69 -4.59
CA THR A 177 47.34 41.98 -5.63
C THR A 177 48.71 41.38 -5.29
N ARG A 178 48.98 40.19 -5.81
CA ARG A 178 50.30 39.90 -6.37
C ARG A 178 50.25 40.26 -7.85
N PRO A 179 51.27 40.93 -8.40
CA PRO A 179 51.33 41.14 -9.85
C PRO A 179 51.12 39.77 -10.49
N TYR A 180 50.07 39.67 -11.29
CA TYR A 180 49.88 38.56 -12.20
C TYR A 180 51.02 38.66 -13.22
N MET A 181 52.20 38.15 -12.84
CA MET A 181 52.82 37.27 -13.79
C MET A 181 51.86 36.09 -13.91
N PRO A 182 51.42 35.72 -15.12
CA PRO A 182 50.65 34.51 -15.30
C PRO A 182 51.45 33.40 -14.63
N LYS A 183 51.02 32.94 -13.44
CA LYS A 183 51.37 31.59 -13.08
C LYS A 183 50.64 30.79 -14.13
N PRO A 184 51.41 30.08 -14.97
CA PRO A 184 50.85 29.44 -16.13
C PRO A 184 49.62 28.70 -15.65
N VAL A 185 48.59 28.65 -16.49
CA VAL A 185 48.01 27.33 -16.72
C VAL A 185 49.25 26.43 -16.67
N GLU A 186 49.40 25.54 -15.68
CA GLU A 186 49.72 24.24 -16.21
C GLU A 186 48.52 24.03 -17.15
N HIS A 187 48.70 24.46 -18.42
CA HIS A 187 48.77 23.54 -19.51
C HIS A 187 49.24 22.31 -18.75
N LEU A 188 48.32 21.41 -18.37
CA LEU A 188 48.60 19.99 -18.49
C LEU A 188 49.50 19.99 -19.70
N MET A 189 50.81 19.95 -19.48
CA MET A 189 51.75 20.72 -20.32
C MET A 189 51.81 19.97 -21.60
N VAL A 190 50.76 20.06 -22.43
CA VAL A 190 50.02 18.89 -22.92
C VAL A 190 51.06 17.84 -23.13
N PRO A 191 51.31 16.93 -22.13
CA PRO A 191 52.64 16.33 -21.91
C PRO A 191 53.17 16.01 -23.28
N ALA A 192 54.35 16.46 -23.72
CA ALA A 192 54.65 16.60 -25.16
C ALA A 192 54.05 15.47 -26.05
N THR A 193 54.09 14.25 -25.52
CA THR A 193 53.23 13.08 -25.82
C THR A 193 51.77 13.34 -26.28
N PHE A 194 50.88 14.04 -25.56
CA PHE A 194 49.51 14.33 -26.01
C PHE A 194 49.43 15.25 -27.24
N ARG A 195 50.40 16.15 -27.48
CA ARG A 195 50.50 16.90 -28.76
C ARG A 195 51.04 16.00 -29.88
N GLU A 196 51.76 14.94 -29.51
CA GLU A 196 52.31 13.92 -30.39
C GLU A 196 51.33 12.77 -30.67
N ILE A 197 50.15 12.70 -30.02
CA ILE A 197 49.09 11.73 -30.35
C ILE A 197 48.31 12.29 -31.56
N PRO A 198 48.57 11.83 -32.80
CA PRO A 198 48.09 12.51 -34.01
C PRO A 198 46.56 12.48 -34.11
N ILE A 199 45.96 11.42 -33.57
CA ILE A 199 44.50 11.21 -33.54
C ILE A 199 43.79 12.27 -32.67
N LEU A 200 44.33 12.60 -31.49
CA LEU A 200 43.73 13.61 -30.61
C LEU A 200 43.91 15.03 -31.19
N ALA A 201 45.02 15.28 -31.88
CA ALA A 201 45.26 16.53 -32.59
C ALA A 201 44.28 16.72 -33.76
N GLY A 202 44.02 15.67 -34.54
CA GLY A 202 43.05 15.68 -35.64
C GLY A 202 41.61 15.91 -35.15
N ILE A 203 41.20 15.23 -34.07
CA ILE A 203 39.89 15.45 -33.43
C ILE A 203 39.74 16.89 -32.94
N ALA A 204 40.76 17.45 -32.29
CA ALA A 204 40.72 18.83 -31.80
C ALA A 204 40.69 19.85 -32.95
N ALA A 205 41.43 19.61 -34.04
CA ALA A 205 41.43 20.48 -35.22
C ALA A 205 40.07 20.50 -35.92
N TRP A 206 39.45 19.33 -36.10
CA TRP A 206 38.09 19.21 -36.62
C TRP A 206 37.05 19.89 -35.71
N ALA A 207 37.07 19.62 -34.41
CA ALA A 207 36.05 20.18 -33.51
C ALA A 207 36.08 21.71 -33.46
N ARG A 208 37.29 22.30 -33.57
CA ARG A 208 37.50 23.75 -33.68
C ARG A 208 37.07 24.33 -35.04
N SER A 209 37.04 23.52 -36.11
CA SER A 209 36.61 23.99 -37.44
C SER A 209 35.10 23.87 -37.65
N GLU A 210 34.45 22.84 -37.10
CA GLU A 210 33.00 22.61 -37.19
C GLU A 210 32.18 23.41 -36.17
N SER A 211 32.79 23.90 -35.08
CA SER A 211 32.08 24.57 -33.97
C SER A 211 32.97 25.51 -33.17
N LYS A 212 32.39 26.24 -32.18
CA LYS A 212 33.15 26.97 -31.15
C LYS A 212 33.62 26.06 -30.00
N ALA A 213 34.00 24.80 -30.28
CA ALA A 213 34.55 23.91 -29.26
C ALA A 213 35.87 24.47 -28.72
N GLU A 214 35.93 24.72 -27.42
CA GLU A 214 37.11 25.28 -26.75
C GLU A 214 37.88 24.23 -25.96
N THR A 215 37.25 23.08 -25.67
CA THR A 215 37.84 21.98 -24.91
C THR A 215 37.75 20.63 -25.64
N LEU A 216 38.62 19.68 -25.26
CA LEU A 216 38.51 18.30 -25.74
C LEU A 216 37.21 17.62 -25.28
N GLY A 217 36.62 18.08 -24.16
CA GLY A 217 35.29 17.65 -23.71
C GLY A 217 34.22 18.02 -24.73
N ASP A 218 34.20 19.28 -25.17
CA ASP A 218 33.28 19.77 -26.21
C ASP A 218 33.48 18.98 -27.52
N ALA A 219 34.73 18.71 -27.89
CA ALA A 219 35.07 17.92 -29.08
C ALA A 219 34.53 16.47 -29.00
N LEU A 220 34.65 15.81 -27.83
CA LEU A 220 34.14 14.46 -27.62
C LEU A 220 32.62 14.41 -27.57
N ASP A 221 31.96 15.45 -27.06
CA ASP A 221 30.50 15.54 -27.06
C ASP A 221 29.96 15.80 -28.48
N LEU A 222 30.62 16.65 -29.27
CA LEU A 222 30.32 16.81 -30.70
C LEU A 222 30.52 15.52 -31.51
N LEU A 223 31.56 14.74 -31.20
CA LEU A 223 31.79 13.42 -31.81
C LEU A 223 30.67 12.42 -31.50
N LYS A 224 30.11 12.44 -30.29
CA LYS A 224 28.96 11.58 -29.92
C LYS A 224 27.68 11.98 -30.65
N GLU A 225 27.50 13.27 -30.93
CA GLU A 225 26.32 13.80 -31.62
C GLU A 225 26.40 13.63 -33.14
N LYS A 226 27.60 13.74 -33.72
CA LYS A 226 27.85 13.70 -35.18
C LYS A 226 28.78 12.53 -35.54
N VAL A 227 28.31 11.30 -35.38
CA VAL A 227 29.09 10.12 -35.82
C VAL A 227 29.08 10.05 -37.36
N THR A 228 30.21 9.66 -37.97
CA THR A 228 30.37 8.96 -39.28
C THR A 228 31.10 9.63 -40.47
N THR A 229 32.05 10.57 -40.30
CA THR A 229 32.96 10.90 -41.43
C THR A 229 34.42 11.22 -41.10
N LEU A 230 34.85 11.15 -39.83
CA LEU A 230 36.25 11.40 -39.46
C LEU A 230 37.07 10.12 -39.51
N GLU A 231 38.08 10.12 -40.37
CA GLU A 231 39.09 9.06 -40.47
C GLU A 231 39.87 8.87 -39.14
N GLU A 232 39.99 9.94 -38.37
CA GLU A 232 40.58 9.95 -37.02
C GLU A 232 39.69 9.24 -35.99
N TRP A 233 38.36 9.28 -36.15
CA TRP A 233 37.44 8.54 -35.29
C TRP A 233 37.54 7.04 -35.52
N ASP A 234 37.62 6.60 -36.79
CA ASP A 234 37.82 5.19 -37.13
C ASP A 234 39.15 4.65 -36.61
N SER A 235 40.17 5.51 -36.55
CA SER A 235 41.48 5.19 -35.98
C SER A 235 41.41 5.09 -34.45
N LEU A 236 40.73 6.01 -33.77
CA LEU A 236 40.50 5.97 -32.33
C LEU A 236 39.65 4.76 -31.91
N ALA A 237 38.61 4.45 -32.67
CA ALA A 237 37.68 3.34 -32.42
C ALA A 237 38.36 1.96 -32.51
N LYS A 238 39.49 1.85 -33.22
CA LYS A 238 40.29 0.62 -33.32
C LYS A 238 41.31 0.46 -32.18
N VAL A 239 41.56 1.50 -31.38
CA VAL A 239 42.46 1.42 -30.23
C VAL A 239 41.83 0.54 -29.14
N ARG A 240 42.52 -0.52 -28.72
CA ARG A 240 42.03 -1.38 -27.65
C ARG A 240 42.37 -0.75 -26.31
N LEU A 241 41.40 -0.72 -25.39
CA LEU A 241 41.59 -0.13 -24.06
C LEU A 241 42.73 -0.79 -23.27
N GLN A 242 42.95 -2.09 -23.48
CA GLN A 242 44.05 -2.84 -22.87
C GLN A 242 45.45 -2.34 -23.26
N ASP A 243 45.58 -1.67 -24.41
CA ASP A 243 46.85 -1.13 -24.90
C ASP A 243 47.14 0.25 -24.27
N LEU A 244 46.12 0.89 -23.66
CA LEU A 244 46.20 2.20 -23.01
C LEU A 244 46.31 2.10 -21.49
N SER A 245 45.72 1.06 -20.88
CA SER A 245 45.76 0.85 -19.45
C SER A 245 45.58 -0.61 -19.10
N VAL A 246 46.20 -1.02 -18.00
CA VAL A 246 45.86 -2.28 -17.33
C VAL A 246 44.45 -2.15 -16.75
N ALA A 247 43.70 -3.26 -16.74
CA ALA A 247 42.39 -3.31 -16.11
C ALA A 247 42.48 -2.81 -14.66
N PRO A 248 41.55 -1.96 -14.21
CA PRO A 248 41.53 -1.55 -12.82
C PRO A 248 41.34 -2.78 -11.92
N PRO A 249 41.93 -2.81 -10.72
CA PRO A 249 41.74 -3.92 -9.82
C PRO A 249 40.28 -4.05 -9.39
N ASP A 250 39.86 -5.28 -9.13
CA ASP A 250 38.52 -5.56 -8.65
C ASP A 250 38.21 -4.79 -7.34
N PRO A 251 37.06 -4.11 -7.24
CA PRO A 251 36.70 -3.30 -6.07
C PRO A 251 36.66 -4.08 -4.75
N PHE A 252 36.23 -5.34 -4.74
CA PHE A 252 36.21 -6.18 -3.53
C PHE A 252 37.64 -6.52 -3.10
N GLN A 253 38.54 -6.78 -4.05
CA GLN A 253 39.96 -6.99 -3.76
C GLN A 253 40.67 -5.71 -3.28
N VAL A 254 40.28 -4.55 -3.78
CA VAL A 254 40.78 -3.25 -3.28
C VAL A 254 40.35 -3.05 -1.83
N LEU A 255 39.09 -3.36 -1.50
CA LEU A 255 38.59 -3.29 -0.14
C LEU A 255 39.30 -4.29 0.78
N GLU A 256 39.52 -5.53 0.33
CA GLU A 256 40.27 -6.51 1.12
C GLU A 256 41.70 -6.05 1.40
N ARG A 257 42.38 -5.46 0.41
CA ARG A 257 43.72 -4.87 0.62
C ARG A 257 43.71 -3.69 1.59
N TRP A 258 42.61 -2.95 1.67
CA TRP A 258 42.44 -1.91 2.68
C TRP A 258 42.22 -2.52 4.08
N VAL A 259 41.37 -3.54 4.20
CA VAL A 259 41.12 -4.27 5.46
C VAL A 259 42.39 -4.93 5.99
N ALA A 260 43.23 -5.49 5.12
CA ALA A 260 44.50 -6.11 5.48
C ALA A 260 45.54 -5.14 6.09
N LYS A 261 45.35 -3.82 5.92
CA LYS A 261 46.20 -2.79 6.55
C LYS A 261 45.71 -2.37 7.95
N LEU A 262 44.54 -2.84 8.37
CA LEU A 262 44.01 -2.58 9.70
C LEU A 262 44.70 -3.47 10.74
N SER A 263 44.66 -3.07 12.02
CA SER A 263 45.07 -3.98 13.10
C SER A 263 44.17 -5.21 13.14
N ASP A 264 44.68 -6.37 13.59
CA ASP A 264 43.90 -7.62 13.69
C ASP A 264 42.56 -7.43 14.40
N ARG A 265 42.55 -6.59 15.44
CA ARG A 265 41.35 -6.25 16.20
C ARG A 265 40.36 -5.44 15.38
N GLU A 266 40.81 -4.40 14.67
CA GLU A 266 39.97 -3.59 13.79
C GLU A 266 39.43 -4.42 12.62
N ALA A 267 40.26 -5.24 11.99
CA ALA A 267 39.86 -6.12 10.89
C ALA A 267 38.79 -7.13 11.33
N ARG A 268 38.93 -7.73 12.53
CA ARG A 268 37.89 -8.61 13.10
C ARG A 268 36.57 -7.87 13.35
N ILE A 269 36.63 -6.68 13.96
CA ILE A 269 35.43 -5.85 14.20
C ILE A 269 34.77 -5.48 12.87
N PHE A 270 35.55 -5.08 11.87
CA PHE A 270 35.07 -4.72 10.54
C PHE A 270 34.36 -5.89 9.88
N ARG A 271 34.99 -7.07 9.81
CA ARG A 271 34.41 -8.27 9.18
C ARG A 271 33.14 -8.74 9.88
N PHE A 272 33.09 -8.77 11.21
CA PHE A 272 31.86 -9.14 11.92
C PHE A 272 30.71 -8.17 11.65
N ARG A 273 30.99 -6.88 11.59
CA ARG A 273 29.95 -5.85 11.50
C ARG A 273 29.54 -5.50 10.08
N GLN A 274 30.45 -5.68 9.13
CA GLN A 274 30.36 -5.25 7.74
C GLN A 274 30.52 -6.39 6.73
N GLY A 275 30.45 -7.65 7.18
CA GLY A 275 30.42 -8.83 6.32
C GLY A 275 29.12 -8.98 5.50
N PRO A 276 28.79 -10.20 5.05
CA PRO A 276 27.72 -10.44 4.09
C PRO A 276 26.38 -9.81 4.46
N LEU A 277 25.65 -9.33 3.45
CA LEU A 277 24.33 -8.74 3.64
C LEU A 277 23.29 -9.76 4.10
N GLU A 278 23.35 -10.98 3.54
CA GLU A 278 22.41 -12.08 3.84
C GLU A 278 22.68 -12.73 5.20
N GLU A 279 23.89 -12.57 5.77
CA GLU A 279 24.20 -13.04 7.10
C GLU A 279 23.65 -12.11 8.19
N ARG A 280 23.30 -12.70 9.34
CA ARG A 280 22.89 -11.92 10.51
C ARG A 280 24.07 -11.07 10.99
N ARG A 281 23.91 -9.75 10.95
CA ARG A 281 24.84 -8.82 11.57
C ARG A 281 24.84 -9.01 13.10
N PRO A 282 25.93 -9.47 13.74
CA PRO A 282 26.04 -9.56 15.18
C PRO A 282 25.81 -8.18 15.80
N THR A 283 25.13 -8.11 16.94
CA THR A 283 24.94 -6.86 17.69
C THR A 283 26.29 -6.31 18.17
N LEU A 284 26.30 -5.03 18.53
CA LEU A 284 27.48 -4.40 19.12
C LEU A 284 27.91 -5.11 20.43
N LYS A 285 26.97 -5.69 21.18
CA LYS A 285 27.24 -6.46 22.41
C LYS A 285 27.90 -7.79 22.09
N GLU A 286 27.30 -8.58 21.20
CA GLU A 286 27.88 -9.86 20.78
C GLU A 286 29.28 -9.66 20.17
N THR A 287 29.46 -8.61 19.38
CA THR A 287 30.78 -8.26 18.82
C THR A 287 31.77 -7.90 19.93
N ALA A 288 31.34 -7.09 20.90
CA ALA A 288 32.13 -6.70 22.07
C ALA A 288 32.61 -7.91 22.89
N ASP A 289 31.71 -8.86 23.15
CA ASP A 289 32.02 -10.10 23.87
C ASP A 289 33.06 -10.94 23.11
N LEU A 290 32.94 -11.03 21.77
CA LEU A 290 33.86 -11.79 20.91
C LEU A 290 35.28 -11.19 20.80
N VAL A 291 35.42 -9.87 20.99
CA VAL A 291 36.72 -9.17 20.87
C VAL A 291 37.27 -8.66 22.21
N GLY A 292 36.58 -8.92 23.32
CA GLY A 292 36.97 -8.50 24.67
C GLY A 292 36.94 -6.98 24.88
N LEU A 293 35.94 -6.28 24.32
CA LEU A 293 35.76 -4.83 24.45
C LEU A 293 34.38 -4.47 25.02
N THR A 294 34.17 -3.19 25.35
CA THR A 294 32.83 -2.70 25.68
C THR A 294 32.01 -2.43 24.40
N HIS A 295 30.69 -2.56 24.50
CA HIS A 295 29.73 -2.20 23.43
C HIS A 295 30.00 -0.81 22.84
N GLN A 296 30.23 0.18 23.72
CA GLN A 296 30.49 1.56 23.29
C GLN A 296 31.82 1.69 22.55
N ARG A 297 32.86 0.93 22.96
CA ARG A 297 34.14 0.95 22.27
C ARG A 297 34.06 0.34 20.87
N VAL A 298 33.32 -0.76 20.70
CA VAL A 298 33.07 -1.35 19.38
C VAL A 298 32.37 -0.35 18.45
N ARG A 299 31.36 0.37 18.94
CA ARG A 299 30.66 1.40 18.18
C ARG A 299 31.60 2.51 17.69
N GLN A 300 32.47 3.01 18.57
CA GLN A 300 33.45 4.04 18.22
C GLN A 300 34.44 3.55 17.15
N ILE A 301 34.94 2.32 17.29
CA ILE A 301 35.84 1.72 16.31
C ILE A 301 35.13 1.56 14.97
N GLU A 302 33.91 1.00 14.95
CA GLU A 302 33.09 0.85 13.75
C GLU A 302 32.90 2.19 13.02
N GLN A 303 32.52 3.25 13.75
CA GLN A 303 32.33 4.58 13.17
C GLN A 303 33.64 5.17 12.61
N SER A 304 34.74 5.02 13.35
CA SER A 304 36.06 5.46 12.91
C SER A 304 36.50 4.74 11.62
N LEU A 305 36.31 3.42 11.55
CA LEU A 305 36.66 2.61 10.38
C LEU A 305 35.84 3.00 9.15
N MET A 306 34.53 3.23 9.30
CA MET A 306 33.69 3.69 8.20
C MET A 306 34.12 5.07 7.68
N ASN A 307 34.44 6.01 8.56
CA ASN A 307 34.94 7.32 8.14
C ASN A 307 36.29 7.22 7.41
N ARG A 308 37.20 6.37 7.89
CA ARG A 308 38.49 6.10 7.22
C ARG A 308 38.29 5.46 5.85
N LEU A 309 37.31 4.57 5.70
CA LEU A 309 36.97 3.95 4.42
C LEU A 309 36.40 4.98 3.43
N ILE A 310 35.50 5.84 3.88
CA ILE A 310 34.96 6.93 3.04
C ILE A 310 36.09 7.82 2.53
N ASN A 311 36.99 8.27 3.41
CA ASN A 311 38.14 9.08 3.00
C ASN A 311 39.08 8.33 2.04
N PHE A 312 39.21 7.01 2.19
CA PHE A 312 40.01 6.19 1.27
C PHE A 312 39.39 6.13 -0.13
N CYS A 313 38.05 6.13 -0.24
CA CYS A 313 37.34 6.12 -1.52
C CYS A 313 37.62 7.38 -2.37
N ASP A 314 37.98 8.50 -1.74
CA ASP A 314 38.37 9.75 -2.43
C ASP A 314 39.80 9.72 -2.99
N THR A 315 40.59 8.71 -2.64
CA THR A 315 41.97 8.55 -3.13
C THR A 315 42.03 7.77 -4.45
N ILE A 316 43.09 7.96 -5.25
CA ILE A 316 43.29 7.23 -6.52
C ILE A 316 43.19 5.70 -6.32
N PRO A 317 43.85 5.08 -5.31
CA PRO A 317 43.71 3.64 -5.07
C PRO A 317 42.30 3.20 -4.65
N GLY A 318 41.49 4.10 -4.08
CA GLY A 318 40.11 3.81 -3.65
C GLY A 318 39.05 4.02 -4.72
N ARG A 319 39.37 4.72 -5.84
CA ARG A 319 38.42 4.99 -6.93
C ARG A 319 37.65 3.79 -7.47
N PRO A 320 38.24 2.58 -7.59
CA PRO A 320 37.47 1.41 -8.02
C PRO A 320 36.26 1.12 -7.10
N ILE A 321 36.38 1.35 -5.79
CA ILE A 321 35.28 1.23 -4.84
C ILE A 321 34.21 2.29 -5.14
N SER A 322 34.62 3.55 -5.30
CA SER A 322 33.70 4.67 -5.62
C SER A 322 32.93 4.44 -6.93
N HIS A 323 33.62 4.02 -7.99
CA HIS A 323 32.98 3.70 -9.27
C HIS A 323 31.96 2.55 -9.14
N GLN A 324 32.28 1.54 -8.34
CA GLN A 324 31.36 0.44 -8.06
C GLN A 324 30.16 0.91 -7.24
N VAL A 325 30.38 1.78 -6.25
CA VAL A 325 29.32 2.41 -5.45
C VAL A 325 28.38 3.23 -6.34
N ASP A 326 28.91 4.05 -7.25
CA ASP A 326 28.11 4.82 -8.23
C ASP A 326 27.35 3.92 -9.20
N SER A 327 27.97 2.80 -9.62
CA SER A 327 27.32 1.78 -10.44
C SER A 327 26.14 1.12 -9.71
N ILE A 328 26.34 0.74 -8.45
CA ILE A 328 25.28 0.18 -7.59
C ILE A 328 24.16 1.20 -7.40
N GLN A 329 24.48 2.46 -7.09
CA GLN A 329 23.47 3.52 -6.95
C GLN A 329 22.61 3.67 -8.21
N ARG A 330 23.23 3.73 -9.39
CA ARG A 330 22.49 3.81 -10.67
C ARG A 330 21.66 2.56 -10.94
N ARG A 331 22.17 1.37 -10.60
CA ARG A 331 21.45 0.10 -10.77
C ARG A 331 20.29 -0.04 -9.80
N LEU A 332 20.39 0.44 -8.56
CA LEU A 332 19.33 0.27 -7.57
C LEU A 332 18.31 1.43 -7.58
N GLY A 333 18.75 2.65 -7.90
CA GLY A 333 17.93 3.85 -7.81
C GLY A 333 17.39 4.07 -6.38
N VAL A 334 16.26 4.77 -6.24
CA VAL A 334 15.68 5.03 -4.91
C VAL A 334 15.00 3.80 -4.27
N ALA A 335 14.62 2.80 -5.06
CA ALA A 335 14.06 1.56 -4.56
C ALA A 335 14.27 0.40 -5.55
N ALA A 336 14.68 -0.76 -5.03
CA ALA A 336 14.96 -1.95 -5.82
C ALA A 336 14.45 -3.24 -5.14
N PRO A 337 14.04 -4.26 -5.93
CA PRO A 337 13.68 -5.57 -5.38
C PRO A 337 14.94 -6.31 -4.89
N GLN A 338 14.77 -7.20 -3.90
CA GLN A 338 15.87 -7.95 -3.28
C GLN A 338 16.72 -8.73 -4.30
N VAL A 339 16.09 -9.26 -5.36
CA VAL A 339 16.80 -9.99 -6.42
C VAL A 339 17.80 -9.09 -7.15
N LEU A 340 17.40 -7.85 -7.48
CA LEU A 340 18.28 -6.88 -8.12
C LEU A 340 19.39 -6.40 -7.19
N VAL A 341 19.07 -6.20 -5.90
CA VAL A 341 20.07 -5.86 -4.87
C VAL A 341 21.12 -6.96 -4.75
N LYS A 342 20.71 -8.23 -4.70
CA LYS A 342 21.63 -9.36 -4.64
C LYS A 342 22.56 -9.38 -5.87
N SER A 343 22.00 -9.31 -7.07
CA SER A 343 22.77 -9.26 -8.33
C SER A 343 23.68 -8.02 -8.43
N ALA A 344 23.33 -6.90 -7.78
CA ALA A 344 24.18 -5.71 -7.76
C ALA A 344 25.38 -5.83 -6.82
N LEU A 345 25.32 -6.72 -5.84
CA LEU A 345 26.30 -6.87 -4.77
C LEU A 345 27.06 -8.20 -4.84
N GLU A 346 26.90 -8.97 -5.91
CA GLU A 346 27.60 -10.23 -6.12
C GLU A 346 29.12 -10.01 -6.08
N SER A 347 29.76 -10.69 -5.13
CA SER A 347 31.22 -10.65 -4.95
C SER A 347 31.89 -11.63 -5.92
N PRO A 348 33.07 -11.30 -6.46
CA PRO A 348 33.84 -12.25 -7.26
C PRO A 348 34.22 -13.52 -6.48
N PRO A 349 34.43 -14.66 -7.16
CA PRO A 349 34.95 -15.86 -6.54
C PRO A 349 36.26 -15.58 -5.78
N ASN A 350 36.45 -16.25 -4.64
CA ASN A 350 37.64 -16.14 -3.79
C ASN A 350 37.91 -14.74 -3.20
N THR A 351 36.90 -13.88 -3.11
CA THR A 351 36.97 -12.62 -2.37
C THR A 351 36.01 -12.65 -1.17
N PRO A 352 36.37 -12.04 -0.02
CA PRO A 352 35.43 -11.89 1.08
C PRO A 352 34.22 -11.05 0.66
N ASP A 353 33.04 -11.47 1.08
CA ASP A 353 31.79 -10.77 0.75
C ASP A 353 31.62 -9.52 1.62
N TYR A 354 31.72 -8.37 0.94
CA TYR A 354 31.55 -7.03 1.48
C TYR A 354 30.27 -6.34 0.97
N SER A 355 29.27 -7.12 0.54
CA SER A 355 27.99 -6.62 0.03
C SER A 355 27.33 -5.58 0.94
N ARG A 356 27.42 -5.75 2.26
CA ARG A 356 26.91 -4.77 3.24
C ARG A 356 27.65 -3.44 3.21
N VAL A 357 28.98 -3.46 3.01
CA VAL A 357 29.80 -2.24 2.85
C VAL A 357 29.36 -1.50 1.60
N PHE A 358 29.33 -2.19 0.46
CA PHE A 358 28.95 -1.60 -0.82
C PHE A 358 27.53 -1.03 -0.79
N LEU A 359 26.56 -1.75 -0.20
CA LEU A 359 25.20 -1.23 -0.03
C LEU A 359 25.12 -0.04 0.92
N THR A 360 25.98 0.01 1.95
CA THR A 360 26.04 1.14 2.89
C THR A 360 26.64 2.39 2.22
N LEU A 361 27.71 2.21 1.45
CA LEU A 361 28.37 3.29 0.71
C LEU A 361 27.52 3.78 -0.47
N ALA A 362 26.75 2.90 -1.12
CA ALA A 362 25.76 3.26 -2.15
C ALA A 362 24.57 4.06 -1.62
N GLY A 363 24.65 4.56 -0.39
CA GLY A 363 23.55 5.20 0.31
C GLY A 363 22.77 4.13 1.05
N PRO A 364 22.70 4.19 2.39
CA PRO A 364 22.15 3.08 3.16
C PRO A 364 20.72 2.77 2.71
N TYR A 365 20.46 1.53 2.32
CA TYR A 365 19.12 1.08 1.98
C TYR A 365 18.45 0.45 3.20
N LEU A 366 17.16 0.74 3.37
CA LEU A 366 16.29 0.13 4.36
C LEU A 366 15.48 -0.98 3.71
N ARG A 367 15.44 -2.15 4.35
CA ARG A 367 14.62 -3.26 3.89
C ARG A 367 13.13 -2.98 4.16
N ASP A 368 12.31 -3.17 3.14
CA ASP A 368 10.84 -3.03 3.15
C ASP A 368 10.24 -4.28 2.49
N GLY A 369 10.09 -5.35 3.28
CA GLY A 369 9.69 -6.67 2.77
C GLY A 369 10.71 -7.24 1.79
N SER A 370 10.27 -7.51 0.55
CA SER A 370 11.12 -7.99 -0.57
C SER A 370 11.80 -6.87 -1.35
N TRP A 371 11.70 -5.62 -0.88
CA TRP A 371 12.28 -4.44 -1.50
C TRP A 371 13.28 -3.75 -0.56
N TRP A 372 14.11 -2.90 -1.15
CA TRP A 372 15.05 -2.04 -0.45
C TRP A 372 14.83 -0.60 -0.90
N LYS A 373 14.70 0.33 0.04
CA LYS A 373 14.51 1.77 -0.22
C LYS A 373 15.73 2.55 0.22
N HIS A 374 16.20 3.47 -0.60
CA HIS A 374 17.26 4.39 -0.22
C HIS A 374 16.82 5.23 0.99
N LYS A 375 17.60 5.22 2.07
CA LYS A 375 17.18 5.78 3.38
C LYS A 375 16.85 7.27 3.31
N ALA A 376 17.59 8.04 2.50
CA ALA A 376 17.41 9.50 2.45
C ALA A 376 16.07 9.92 1.81
N THR A 377 15.52 9.09 0.91
CA THR A 377 14.28 9.38 0.17
C THR A 377 13.12 8.49 0.62
N ALA A 378 13.35 7.59 1.58
CA ALA A 378 12.36 6.63 2.03
C ALA A 378 11.11 7.28 2.66
N SER A 379 11.25 8.47 3.26
CA SER A 379 10.14 9.26 3.80
C SER A 379 9.26 9.88 2.71
N ASP A 380 9.82 10.06 1.51
CA ASP A 380 9.19 10.78 0.40
C ASP A 380 8.49 9.83 -0.58
N ASP A 381 8.29 8.56 -0.17
CA ASP A 381 7.58 7.54 -0.98
C ASP A 381 6.19 8.07 -1.38
N PRO A 382 5.94 8.31 -2.69
CA PRO A 382 4.69 8.90 -3.14
C PRO A 382 3.55 7.88 -3.20
N THR A 383 3.81 6.59 -2.95
CA THR A 383 2.82 5.50 -3.08
C THR A 383 1.53 5.78 -2.29
N PRO A 384 1.56 6.22 -1.01
CA PRO A 384 0.33 6.52 -0.28
C PRO A 384 -0.50 7.64 -0.94
N ALA A 385 0.14 8.69 -1.45
CA ALA A 385 -0.53 9.78 -2.15
C ALA A 385 -1.11 9.32 -3.50
N ILE A 386 -0.40 8.45 -4.24
CA ILE A 386 -0.90 7.83 -5.48
C ILE A 386 -2.17 7.03 -5.19
N LEU A 387 -2.14 6.16 -4.16
CA LEU A 387 -3.29 5.35 -3.76
C LEU A 387 -4.46 6.20 -3.24
N GLY A 388 -4.17 7.32 -2.58
CA GLY A 388 -5.18 8.26 -2.07
C GLY A 388 -5.91 9.04 -3.16
N ARG A 389 -5.38 9.10 -4.39
CA ARG A 389 -6.03 9.72 -5.56
C ARG A 389 -6.86 8.74 -6.39
N ALA A 390 -6.99 7.50 -5.95
CA ALA A 390 -7.83 6.54 -6.66
C ALA A 390 -9.29 7.04 -6.67
N ASP A 391 -10.00 6.81 -7.77
CA ASP A 391 -11.42 7.13 -7.85
C ASP A 391 -12.26 6.26 -6.89
N ARG A 392 -13.58 6.48 -6.86
CA ARG A 392 -14.49 5.72 -5.98
C ARG A 392 -14.51 4.21 -6.25
N PHE A 393 -14.05 3.77 -7.42
CA PHE A 393 -13.94 2.36 -7.83
C PHE A 393 -12.50 1.82 -7.73
N GLY A 394 -11.56 2.65 -7.29
CA GLY A 394 -10.16 2.29 -7.11
C GLY A 394 -9.28 2.46 -8.35
N ARG A 395 -9.74 3.10 -9.42
CA ARG A 395 -8.90 3.40 -10.60
C ARG A 395 -7.88 4.47 -10.28
N ILE A 396 -6.65 4.28 -10.73
CA ILE A 396 -5.52 5.17 -10.52
C ILE A 396 -5.07 5.69 -11.89
N ASP A 397 -4.93 7.01 -12.04
CA ASP A 397 -4.28 7.59 -13.22
C ASP A 397 -2.83 7.08 -13.30
N TYR A 398 -2.61 6.16 -14.23
CA TYR A 398 -1.35 5.49 -14.42
C TYR A 398 -0.23 6.45 -14.82
N GLN A 399 -0.51 7.45 -15.65
CA GLN A 399 0.49 8.44 -16.08
C GLN A 399 0.85 9.41 -14.95
N SER A 400 -0.12 9.83 -14.14
CA SER A 400 0.15 10.62 -12.93
C SER A 400 0.95 9.83 -11.89
N ALA A 401 0.67 8.55 -11.72
CA ALA A 401 1.44 7.66 -10.84
C ALA A 401 2.90 7.53 -11.30
N ARG A 402 3.14 7.26 -12.60
CA ARG A 402 4.49 7.17 -13.16
C ARG A 402 5.26 8.48 -13.03
N ARG A 403 4.64 9.63 -13.31
CA ARG A 403 5.27 10.95 -13.10
C ARG A 403 5.65 11.19 -11.64
N SER A 404 4.83 10.76 -10.69
CA SER A 404 5.12 10.88 -9.26
C SER A 404 6.31 9.99 -8.86
N LEU A 405 6.38 8.77 -9.36
CA LEU A 405 7.52 7.85 -9.13
C LEU A 405 8.80 8.34 -9.81
N ALA A 406 8.71 8.89 -11.02
CA ALA A 406 9.85 9.46 -11.74
C ALA A 406 10.45 10.64 -10.97
N ARG A 407 9.61 11.54 -10.44
CA ARG A 407 10.05 12.68 -9.60
C ARG A 407 10.70 12.22 -8.29
N TRP A 408 10.28 11.08 -7.74
CA TRP A 408 10.92 10.47 -6.59
C TRP A 408 12.29 9.85 -6.93
N GLY A 409 12.65 9.76 -8.21
CA GLY A 409 13.92 9.17 -8.68
C GLY A 409 13.85 7.66 -8.92
N MET A 410 12.64 7.11 -9.05
CA MET A 410 12.46 5.69 -9.34
C MET A 410 12.82 5.37 -10.78
N ARG A 411 13.56 4.28 -10.98
CA ARG A 411 13.85 3.75 -12.30
C ARG A 411 12.57 3.32 -13.01
N GLU A 412 12.48 3.65 -14.30
CA GLU A 412 11.30 3.43 -15.13
C GLU A 412 10.89 1.96 -15.21
N ASP A 413 11.86 1.07 -15.39
CA ASP A 413 11.66 -0.38 -15.49
C ASP A 413 11.18 -1.04 -14.18
N LEU A 414 11.29 -0.33 -13.05
CA LEU A 414 10.87 -0.82 -11.74
C LEU A 414 9.50 -0.29 -11.28
N MET A 415 8.92 0.70 -11.98
CA MET A 415 7.71 1.38 -11.52
C MET A 415 6.49 0.45 -11.42
N ASP A 416 6.29 -0.44 -12.39
CA ASP A 416 5.15 -1.35 -12.39
C ASP A 416 5.29 -2.43 -11.32
N LEU A 417 6.50 -3.00 -11.19
CA LEU A 417 6.83 -3.94 -10.11
C LEU A 417 6.62 -3.30 -8.73
N TRP A 418 6.95 -2.00 -8.60
CA TRP A 418 6.73 -1.25 -7.38
C TRP A 418 5.26 -1.04 -7.06
N LEU A 419 4.45 -0.62 -8.03
CA LEU A 419 3.01 -0.37 -7.82
C LEU A 419 2.23 -1.66 -7.52
N THR A 420 2.63 -2.76 -8.15
CA THR A 420 1.99 -4.08 -7.99
C THR A 420 2.50 -4.87 -6.80
N ARG A 421 3.59 -4.43 -6.15
CA ARG A 421 4.17 -5.11 -4.98
C ARG A 421 3.14 -5.35 -3.89
N ASN A 422 3.20 -6.52 -3.26
CA ASN A 422 2.29 -6.94 -2.19
C ASN A 422 0.80 -6.80 -2.57
N ASN A 423 0.47 -6.98 -3.86
CA ASN A 423 -0.89 -6.95 -4.39
C ASN A 423 -1.62 -5.61 -4.11
N ARG A 424 -0.87 -4.50 -4.05
CA ARG A 424 -1.42 -3.17 -3.80
C ARG A 424 -2.26 -2.69 -4.98
N CYS A 425 -1.70 -2.79 -6.19
CA CYS A 425 -2.36 -2.45 -7.44
C CYS A 425 -2.27 -3.61 -8.43
N ARG A 426 -3.10 -3.57 -9.46
CA ARG A 426 -3.06 -4.47 -10.62
C ARG A 426 -3.29 -3.65 -11.89
N LEU A 427 -2.58 -4.00 -12.95
CA LEU A 427 -2.91 -3.51 -14.29
C LEU A 427 -4.01 -4.41 -14.86
N LEU A 428 -5.23 -3.92 -14.91
CA LEU A 428 -6.39 -4.62 -15.43
C LEU A 428 -6.79 -3.99 -16.76
N LYS A 429 -6.62 -4.71 -17.86
CA LYS A 429 -6.97 -4.26 -19.24
C LYS A 429 -6.43 -2.85 -19.59
N GLY A 430 -5.20 -2.54 -19.16
CA GLY A 430 -4.55 -1.24 -19.42
C GLY A 430 -4.85 -0.15 -18.40
N GLN A 431 -5.75 -0.39 -17.44
CA GLN A 431 -6.06 0.53 -16.34
C GLN A 431 -5.36 0.06 -15.05
N MET A 432 -4.65 0.98 -14.38
CA MET A 432 -4.11 0.70 -13.05
C MET A 432 -5.23 0.81 -12.03
N VAL A 433 -5.43 -0.23 -11.22
CA VAL A 433 -6.49 -0.29 -10.21
C VAL A 433 -5.94 -0.73 -8.86
N ARG A 434 -6.46 -0.16 -7.78
CA ARG A 434 -6.20 -0.60 -6.42
C ARG A 434 -6.78 -2.00 -6.25
N TRP A 435 -5.92 -2.96 -5.91
CA TRP A 435 -6.31 -4.37 -5.87
C TRP A 435 -6.50 -4.91 -4.45
N ARG A 436 -5.92 -4.24 -3.46
CA ARG A 436 -6.16 -4.54 -2.04
C ARG A 436 -7.57 -4.07 -1.64
N GLY A 437 -8.28 -4.90 -0.88
CA GLY A 437 -9.61 -4.58 -0.38
C GLY A 437 -10.60 -5.74 -0.54
N PRO A 438 -11.86 -5.54 -0.11
CA PRO A 438 -12.92 -6.53 -0.24
C PRO A 438 -13.21 -6.86 -1.71
N ILE A 439 -13.91 -7.98 -1.93
CA ILE A 439 -14.34 -8.38 -3.28
C ILE A 439 -15.41 -7.44 -3.84
N THR A 440 -16.23 -6.83 -2.97
CA THR A 440 -17.28 -5.89 -3.35
C THR A 440 -16.72 -4.70 -4.11
N ASP A 441 -15.62 -4.10 -3.66
CA ASP A 441 -14.97 -2.98 -4.39
C ASP A 441 -14.58 -3.38 -5.81
N LYS A 442 -14.11 -4.62 -6.01
CA LYS A 442 -13.74 -5.13 -7.33
C LYS A 442 -14.96 -5.42 -8.20
N CYS A 443 -16.02 -5.96 -7.62
CA CYS A 443 -17.30 -6.15 -8.32
C CYS A 443 -17.93 -4.80 -8.73
N ALA A 444 -17.83 -3.77 -7.89
CA ALA A 444 -18.29 -2.42 -8.23
C ALA A 444 -17.50 -1.87 -9.44
N LEU A 445 -16.17 -2.03 -9.45
CA LEU A 445 -15.35 -1.70 -10.62
C LEU A 445 -15.81 -2.45 -11.88
N ALA A 446 -16.06 -3.77 -11.79
CA ALA A 446 -16.49 -4.56 -12.94
C ALA A 446 -17.82 -4.07 -13.54
N LEU A 447 -18.80 -3.75 -12.68
CA LEU A 447 -20.07 -3.17 -13.10
C LEU A 447 -19.88 -1.78 -13.73
N ASP A 448 -19.10 -0.91 -13.09
CA ASP A 448 -18.83 0.42 -13.61
C ASP A 448 -18.02 0.40 -14.93
N ASP A 449 -17.16 -0.59 -15.16
CA ASP A 449 -16.47 -0.72 -16.45
C ASP A 449 -17.43 -1.14 -17.58
N HIS A 450 -18.47 -1.95 -17.29
CA HIS A 450 -19.38 -2.48 -18.30
C HIS A 450 -20.67 -1.68 -18.48
N GLN A 451 -21.05 -0.85 -17.50
CA GLN A 451 -22.25 -0.01 -17.53
C GLN A 451 -23.56 -0.80 -17.82
N ARG A 452 -23.63 -2.05 -17.36
CA ARG A 452 -24.82 -2.92 -17.45
C ARG A 452 -24.89 -3.89 -16.27
N PRO A 453 -26.09 -4.41 -15.93
CA PRO A 453 -26.18 -5.51 -14.97
C PRO A 453 -25.35 -6.72 -15.43
N MET A 454 -24.70 -7.38 -14.47
CA MET A 454 -23.84 -8.54 -14.72
C MET A 454 -24.11 -9.65 -13.71
N THR A 455 -23.92 -10.89 -14.13
CA THR A 455 -23.83 -12.03 -13.23
C THR A 455 -22.52 -12.00 -12.43
N VAL A 456 -22.51 -12.69 -11.29
CA VAL A 456 -21.30 -12.82 -10.47
C VAL A 456 -20.19 -13.54 -11.23
N ASP A 457 -20.53 -14.52 -12.07
CA ASP A 457 -19.58 -15.23 -12.90
C ASP A 457 -18.89 -14.30 -13.91
N GLU A 458 -19.65 -13.50 -14.66
CA GLU A 458 -19.09 -12.51 -15.60
C GLU A 458 -18.17 -11.51 -14.88
N MET A 459 -18.55 -11.04 -13.69
CA MET A 459 -17.69 -10.15 -12.90
C MET A 459 -16.38 -10.82 -12.48
N LEU A 460 -16.44 -12.06 -11.97
CA LEU A 460 -15.25 -12.78 -11.52
C LEU A 460 -14.31 -13.15 -12.69
N GLU A 461 -14.89 -13.47 -13.84
CA GLU A 461 -14.14 -13.70 -15.08
C GLU A 461 -13.43 -12.42 -15.54
N TYR A 462 -14.13 -11.30 -15.61
CA TYR A 462 -13.55 -10.01 -15.96
C TYR A 462 -12.39 -9.61 -15.03
N LEU A 463 -12.55 -9.84 -13.73
CA LEU A 463 -11.56 -9.53 -12.70
C LEU A 463 -10.43 -10.56 -12.63
N GLU A 464 -10.53 -11.68 -13.36
CA GLU A 464 -9.61 -12.82 -13.31
C GLU A 464 -9.42 -13.33 -11.87
N ILE A 465 -10.54 -13.50 -11.12
CA ILE A 465 -10.55 -13.95 -9.73
C ILE A 465 -11.22 -15.31 -9.61
N LYS A 466 -10.47 -16.30 -9.13
CA LYS A 466 -11.01 -17.63 -8.82
C LYS A 466 -11.67 -17.62 -7.44
N ARG A 467 -13.01 -17.50 -7.40
CA ARG A 467 -13.82 -17.56 -6.19
C ARG A 467 -15.20 -18.16 -6.47
N SER A 468 -15.85 -18.72 -5.44
CA SER A 468 -17.24 -19.20 -5.54
C SER A 468 -18.21 -18.05 -5.85
N PRO A 469 -18.97 -18.11 -6.96
CA PRO A 469 -19.99 -17.10 -7.30
C PRO A 469 -21.05 -16.99 -6.20
N ARG A 470 -21.46 -18.12 -5.61
CA ARG A 470 -22.40 -18.17 -4.49
C ARG A 470 -21.90 -17.38 -3.28
N SER A 471 -20.64 -17.57 -2.88
CA SER A 471 -20.07 -16.84 -1.74
C SER A 471 -19.97 -15.35 -2.03
N THR A 472 -19.57 -14.97 -3.25
CA THR A 472 -19.47 -13.56 -3.64
C THR A 472 -20.85 -12.90 -3.68
N GLY A 473 -21.86 -13.55 -4.26
CA GLY A 473 -23.24 -13.06 -4.27
C GLY A 473 -23.81 -12.85 -2.86
N ASN A 474 -23.50 -13.71 -1.91
CA ASN A 474 -23.90 -13.52 -0.50
C ASN A 474 -23.27 -12.30 0.17
N VAL A 475 -22.09 -11.87 -0.31
CA VAL A 475 -21.44 -10.64 0.19
C VAL A 475 -22.04 -9.43 -0.50
N LEU A 476 -22.28 -9.48 -1.82
CA LEU A 476 -22.96 -8.41 -2.56
C LEU A 476 -24.34 -8.12 -1.97
N SER A 477 -25.12 -9.15 -1.60
CA SER A 477 -26.45 -8.97 -1.00
C SER A 477 -26.48 -8.25 0.34
N ARG A 478 -25.33 -8.06 0.99
CA ARG A 478 -25.20 -7.36 2.28
C ARG A 478 -24.59 -5.97 2.12
N ASP A 479 -24.13 -5.62 0.92
CA ASP A 479 -23.50 -4.35 0.61
C ASP A 479 -24.51 -3.48 -0.16
N GLY A 480 -25.00 -2.42 0.47
CA GLY A 480 -26.09 -1.58 -0.07
C GLY A 480 -25.75 -0.84 -1.37
N ARG A 481 -24.49 -0.89 -1.83
CA ARG A 481 -24.10 -0.38 -3.16
C ARG A 481 -24.60 -1.26 -4.31
N PHE A 482 -25.01 -2.49 -4.03
CA PHE A 482 -25.47 -3.43 -5.04
C PHE A 482 -26.95 -3.72 -4.88
N VAL A 483 -27.64 -3.75 -6.02
CA VAL A 483 -29.01 -4.24 -6.11
C VAL A 483 -29.02 -5.46 -7.03
N ARG A 484 -29.75 -6.49 -6.60
CA ARG A 484 -29.98 -7.65 -7.46
C ARG A 484 -31.13 -7.30 -8.41
N THR A 485 -30.90 -7.33 -9.71
CA THR A 485 -31.90 -6.93 -10.71
C THR A 485 -32.67 -8.12 -11.28
N SER A 486 -32.15 -9.34 -11.11
CA SER A 486 -32.78 -10.57 -11.57
C SER A 486 -32.33 -11.77 -10.75
N MET A 487 -32.72 -12.98 -11.14
CA MET A 487 -32.29 -14.21 -10.47
C MET A 487 -30.76 -14.42 -10.49
N ASN A 488 -29.99 -13.73 -11.31
CA ASN A 488 -28.53 -13.89 -11.36
C ASN A 488 -27.75 -12.59 -11.59
N HIS A 489 -28.41 -11.51 -12.01
CA HIS A 489 -27.73 -10.25 -12.31
C HIS A 489 -27.76 -9.28 -11.13
N TRP A 490 -26.69 -8.51 -11.05
CA TRP A 490 -26.47 -7.43 -10.09
C TRP A 490 -26.16 -6.14 -10.84
N ALA A 491 -26.57 -5.03 -10.26
CA ALA A 491 -26.28 -3.68 -10.71
C ALA A 491 -25.81 -2.83 -9.52
N LEU A 492 -25.26 -1.65 -9.81
CA LEU A 492 -25.06 -0.63 -8.80
C LEU A 492 -26.42 -0.03 -8.42
N SER A 493 -26.69 0.14 -7.12
CA SER A 493 -27.98 0.65 -6.62
C SER A 493 -28.33 2.04 -7.18
N GLU A 494 -27.31 2.87 -7.42
CA GLU A 494 -27.47 4.23 -7.99
C GLU A 494 -27.99 4.24 -9.44
N TRP A 495 -27.96 3.10 -10.14
CA TRP A 495 -28.48 3.01 -11.51
C TRP A 495 -30.01 2.93 -11.58
N GLY A 496 -30.71 2.77 -10.45
CA GLY A 496 -32.16 2.84 -10.38
C GLY A 496 -32.91 1.62 -10.95
N TYR A 497 -32.23 0.47 -11.12
CA TYR A 497 -32.91 -0.77 -11.50
C TYR A 497 -33.86 -1.28 -10.40
N PRO A 498 -35.02 -1.87 -10.75
CA PRO A 498 -35.90 -2.52 -9.78
C PRO A 498 -35.18 -3.64 -9.01
N GLU A 499 -35.40 -3.72 -7.71
CA GLU A 499 -34.84 -4.77 -6.86
C GLU A 499 -35.60 -6.09 -6.99
N TYR A 500 -34.88 -7.17 -7.31
CA TYR A 500 -35.38 -8.52 -7.29
C TYR A 500 -35.24 -9.15 -5.90
N GLN A 501 -36.34 -9.19 -5.16
CA GLN A 501 -36.43 -9.75 -3.80
C GLN A 501 -36.79 -11.25 -3.78
N GLY A 502 -36.77 -11.90 -4.96
CA GLY A 502 -37.26 -13.26 -5.16
C GLY A 502 -38.65 -13.29 -5.78
N ILE A 503 -39.04 -14.43 -6.35
CA ILE A 503 -40.25 -14.57 -7.18
C ILE A 503 -41.50 -14.11 -6.44
N ALA A 504 -41.79 -14.67 -5.26
CA ALA A 504 -43.00 -14.31 -4.53
C ALA A 504 -43.00 -12.86 -4.02
N ALA A 505 -41.87 -12.33 -3.54
CA ALA A 505 -41.82 -10.94 -3.11
C ALA A 505 -42.04 -9.97 -4.29
N SER A 506 -41.45 -10.26 -5.44
CA SER A 506 -41.65 -9.47 -6.67
C SER A 506 -43.09 -9.57 -7.18
N MET A 507 -43.70 -10.77 -7.12
CA MET A 507 -45.12 -10.95 -7.42
C MET A 507 -46.02 -10.14 -6.47
N LYS A 508 -45.69 -10.08 -5.16
CA LYS A 508 -46.42 -9.23 -4.21
C LYS A 508 -46.35 -7.77 -4.63
N SER A 509 -45.16 -7.23 -4.90
CA SER A 509 -45.00 -5.83 -5.30
C SER A 509 -45.81 -5.48 -6.55
N ILE A 510 -45.80 -6.34 -7.58
CA ILE A 510 -46.60 -6.12 -8.79
C ILE A 510 -48.11 -6.14 -8.48
N LEU A 511 -48.57 -7.09 -7.67
CA LEU A 511 -50.00 -7.23 -7.33
C LEU A 511 -50.48 -6.17 -6.34
N GLU A 512 -49.61 -5.64 -5.48
CA GLU A 512 -49.88 -4.49 -4.61
C GLU A 512 -50.10 -3.22 -5.44
N GLU A 513 -49.32 -3.03 -6.51
CA GLU A 513 -49.45 -1.88 -7.41
C GLU A 513 -50.63 -2.02 -8.38
N LYS A 514 -50.80 -3.18 -9.02
CA LYS A 514 -51.75 -3.39 -10.13
C LYS A 514 -53.05 -4.08 -9.73
N GLY A 515 -53.14 -4.65 -8.53
CA GLY A 515 -54.29 -5.43 -8.10
C GLY A 515 -54.40 -6.79 -8.80
N SER A 516 -55.63 -7.29 -8.97
CA SER A 516 -55.87 -8.63 -9.55
C SER A 516 -55.66 -8.66 -11.07
N MET A 517 -54.85 -9.62 -11.54
CA MET A 517 -54.52 -9.80 -12.97
C MET A 517 -54.56 -11.27 -13.39
N LEU A 518 -54.44 -11.56 -14.70
CA LEU A 518 -54.28 -12.94 -15.17
C LEU A 518 -52.90 -13.47 -14.76
N LEU A 519 -52.83 -14.75 -14.40
CA LEU A 519 -51.55 -15.37 -14.02
C LEU A 519 -50.54 -15.38 -15.18
N ASP A 520 -51.04 -15.46 -16.41
CA ASP A 520 -50.22 -15.49 -17.62
C ASP A 520 -49.58 -14.11 -17.86
N ASP A 521 -50.36 -13.03 -17.77
CA ASP A 521 -49.85 -11.64 -17.82
C ASP A 521 -48.82 -11.36 -16.72
N LEU A 522 -49.04 -11.89 -15.50
CA LEU A 522 -48.08 -11.74 -14.40
C LEU A 522 -46.78 -12.48 -14.70
N ALA A 523 -46.87 -13.68 -15.28
CA ALA A 523 -45.69 -14.46 -15.65
C ALA A 523 -44.89 -13.78 -16.77
N GLU A 524 -45.57 -13.20 -17.76
CA GLU A 524 -44.94 -12.41 -18.83
C GLU A 524 -44.21 -11.18 -18.23
N GLN A 525 -44.89 -10.38 -17.41
CA GLN A 525 -44.27 -9.22 -16.77
C GLN A 525 -43.08 -9.60 -15.87
N MET A 526 -43.18 -10.72 -15.14
CA MET A 526 -42.10 -11.26 -14.31
C MET A 526 -40.90 -11.75 -15.14
N TYR A 527 -41.16 -12.29 -16.33
CA TYR A 527 -40.11 -12.68 -17.26
C TYR A 527 -39.42 -11.46 -17.87
N GLU A 528 -40.18 -10.47 -18.34
CA GLU A 528 -39.64 -9.24 -18.92
C GLU A 528 -38.82 -8.42 -17.92
N THR A 529 -39.32 -8.29 -16.68
CA THR A 529 -38.68 -7.44 -15.67
C THR A 529 -37.51 -8.14 -14.98
N PHE A 530 -37.66 -9.43 -14.65
CA PHE A 530 -36.74 -10.14 -13.75
C PHE A 530 -36.17 -11.46 -14.33
N GLY A 531 -36.54 -11.84 -15.57
CA GLY A 531 -36.13 -13.10 -16.20
C GLY A 531 -36.69 -14.34 -15.50
N ALA A 532 -37.76 -14.21 -14.71
CA ALA A 532 -38.34 -15.33 -13.99
C ALA A 532 -39.11 -16.25 -14.96
N ARG A 533 -38.81 -17.56 -14.92
CA ARG A 533 -39.50 -18.54 -15.77
C ARG A 533 -40.96 -18.68 -15.35
N GLU A 534 -41.86 -18.77 -16.34
CA GLU A 534 -43.29 -18.97 -16.14
C GLU A 534 -43.60 -20.14 -15.19
N THR A 535 -42.93 -21.29 -15.36
CA THR A 535 -43.09 -22.46 -14.50
C THR A 535 -42.81 -22.18 -13.03
N SER A 536 -41.86 -21.28 -12.75
CA SER A 536 -41.52 -20.86 -11.39
C SER A 536 -42.59 -19.91 -10.85
N VAL A 537 -43.04 -18.92 -11.64
CA VAL A 537 -44.13 -18.01 -11.26
C VAL A 537 -45.41 -18.79 -10.92
N ARG A 538 -45.81 -19.74 -11.78
CA ARG A 538 -46.97 -20.61 -11.54
C ARG A 538 -46.83 -21.48 -10.29
N SER A 539 -45.61 -21.89 -9.97
CA SER A 539 -45.35 -22.65 -8.75
C SER A 539 -45.52 -21.75 -7.51
N TYR A 540 -44.94 -20.54 -7.53
CA TYR A 540 -45.05 -19.57 -6.43
C TYR A 540 -46.45 -18.96 -6.27
N ALA A 541 -47.28 -18.96 -7.32
CA ALA A 541 -48.70 -18.56 -7.25
C ALA A 541 -49.53 -19.39 -6.24
N ARG A 542 -49.00 -20.54 -5.79
CA ARG A 542 -49.61 -21.39 -4.75
C ARG A 542 -49.21 -21.00 -3.33
N ALA A 543 -48.30 -20.04 -3.15
CA ALA A 543 -47.89 -19.56 -1.84
C ALA A 543 -49.07 -18.93 -1.09
N ALA A 544 -49.05 -18.97 0.24
CA ALA A 544 -50.17 -18.55 1.07
C ALA A 544 -50.57 -17.08 0.89
N ALA A 545 -49.63 -16.23 0.47
CA ALA A 545 -49.84 -14.82 0.15
C ALA A 545 -50.84 -14.58 -0.99
N PHE A 546 -51.08 -15.57 -1.85
CA PHE A 546 -51.85 -15.39 -3.08
C PHE A 546 -53.16 -16.19 -3.08
N VAL A 547 -54.10 -15.72 -3.89
CA VAL A 547 -55.33 -16.43 -4.24
C VAL A 547 -55.39 -16.54 -5.76
N LEU A 548 -55.54 -17.77 -6.25
CA LEU A 548 -55.68 -18.07 -7.67
C LEU A 548 -57.08 -18.62 -7.93
N GLU A 549 -57.91 -17.85 -8.65
CA GLU A 549 -59.30 -18.20 -8.97
C GLU A 549 -59.59 -17.90 -10.44
N LYS A 550 -60.12 -18.90 -11.17
CA LYS A 550 -60.49 -18.77 -12.59
C LYS A 550 -59.37 -18.18 -13.47
N GLY A 551 -58.12 -18.56 -13.21
CA GLY A 551 -56.94 -18.08 -13.95
C GLY A 551 -56.44 -16.69 -13.55
N ARG A 552 -57.12 -15.99 -12.63
CA ARG A 552 -56.70 -14.69 -12.09
C ARG A 552 -56.04 -14.87 -10.73
N ILE A 553 -54.97 -14.11 -10.52
CA ILE A 553 -54.23 -14.06 -9.25
C ILE A 553 -54.44 -12.71 -8.58
N ARG A 554 -54.51 -12.72 -7.26
CA ARG A 554 -54.54 -11.53 -6.40
C ARG A 554 -53.82 -11.80 -5.08
N MET A 555 -53.53 -10.72 -4.36
CA MET A 555 -53.13 -10.82 -2.96
C MET A 555 -54.30 -11.37 -2.12
N ARG A 556 -53.96 -12.25 -1.17
CA ARG A 556 -54.90 -12.70 -0.13
C ARG A 556 -55.16 -11.52 0.81
N SER A 557 -56.43 -11.19 1.01
CA SER A 557 -56.81 -10.12 1.93
C SER A 557 -56.55 -10.54 3.38
N PRO A 558 -56.24 -9.61 4.31
CA PRO A 558 -55.95 -9.94 5.71
C PRO A 558 -57.08 -10.69 6.45
N ASP A 559 -58.32 -10.50 6.01
CA ASP A 559 -59.54 -11.12 6.54
C ASP A 559 -59.81 -12.53 5.96
N GLU A 560 -59.17 -12.88 4.84
CA GLU A 560 -59.36 -14.16 4.18
C GLU A 560 -58.47 -15.24 4.81
N LYS A 561 -59.09 -16.26 5.41
CA LYS A 561 -58.35 -17.36 6.07
C LYS A 561 -57.59 -18.20 5.05
N TYR A 562 -56.31 -18.48 5.33
CA TYR A 562 -55.56 -19.49 4.60
C TYR A 562 -56.08 -20.89 4.94
N VAL A 563 -56.37 -21.68 3.91
CA VAL A 563 -56.84 -23.05 4.03
C VAL A 563 -55.73 -23.98 3.54
N TYR A 564 -55.24 -24.84 4.45
CA TYR A 564 -54.28 -25.88 4.08
C TYR A 564 -54.88 -26.84 3.04
N PRO A 565 -54.06 -27.34 2.09
CA PRO A 565 -54.46 -28.44 1.22
C PRO A 565 -55.00 -29.63 2.03
N ALA A 566 -55.94 -30.37 1.44
CA ALA A 566 -56.55 -31.54 2.07
C ALA A 566 -55.59 -32.74 2.10
N GLU A 567 -54.53 -32.64 2.91
CA GLU A 567 -53.62 -33.73 3.22
C GLU A 567 -53.99 -34.39 4.55
N SER A 568 -53.84 -35.72 4.60
CA SER A 568 -54.18 -36.53 5.77
C SER A 568 -52.93 -37.14 6.41
N PRO A 569 -52.85 -37.28 7.74
CA PRO A 569 -51.72 -37.92 8.43
C PRO A 569 -51.41 -39.33 7.90
N ARG A 570 -52.42 -40.10 7.48
CA ARG A 570 -52.24 -41.43 6.86
C ARG A 570 -51.35 -41.43 5.60
N ASN A 571 -51.22 -40.29 4.92
CA ASN A 571 -50.41 -40.16 3.71
C ASN A 571 -49.08 -39.40 3.94
N THR A 572 -48.79 -39.00 5.18
CA THR A 572 -47.60 -38.20 5.52
C THR A 572 -46.66 -39.00 6.39
N ARG A 573 -45.48 -39.33 5.85
CA ARG A 573 -44.45 -40.09 6.56
C ARG A 573 -43.98 -39.38 7.83
N GLY A 574 -43.77 -40.13 8.90
CA GLY A 574 -43.18 -39.62 10.14
C GLY A 574 -44.04 -38.64 10.93
N VAL A 575 -45.29 -38.38 10.54
CA VAL A 575 -46.21 -37.49 11.26
C VAL A 575 -47.26 -38.31 12.01
N PHE A 576 -47.44 -38.02 13.30
CA PHE A 576 -48.41 -38.64 14.19
C PHE A 576 -49.18 -37.55 14.96
N ILE A 577 -50.50 -37.53 14.86
CA ILE A 577 -51.34 -36.55 15.56
C ILE A 577 -51.66 -37.10 16.96
N LEU A 578 -51.04 -36.54 18.00
CA LEU A 578 -51.15 -37.04 19.38
C LEU A 578 -52.28 -36.37 20.16
N GLY A 579 -52.79 -35.24 19.67
CA GLY A 579 -53.89 -34.50 20.28
C GLY A 579 -54.35 -33.36 19.39
N ARG A 580 -55.16 -32.45 19.94
CA ARG A 580 -55.67 -31.28 19.20
C ARG A 580 -54.55 -30.34 18.76
N GLU A 581 -53.54 -30.16 19.62
CA GLU A 581 -52.43 -29.22 19.45
C GLU A 581 -51.06 -29.89 19.68
N ARG A 582 -51.03 -31.22 19.63
CA ARG A 582 -49.85 -32.03 19.95
C ARG A 582 -49.50 -32.98 18.79
N VAL A 583 -48.26 -32.97 18.35
CA VAL A 583 -47.80 -33.73 17.17
C VAL A 583 -46.46 -34.41 17.45
N GLY A 584 -46.34 -35.69 17.08
CA GLY A 584 -45.09 -36.42 17.00
C GLY A 584 -44.51 -36.40 15.59
N LEU A 585 -43.22 -36.07 15.47
CA LEU A 585 -42.44 -36.02 14.23
C LEU A 585 -41.28 -37.01 14.34
N LEU A 586 -41.38 -38.14 13.65
CA LEU A 586 -40.32 -39.13 13.55
C LEU A 586 -39.41 -38.80 12.36
N ILE A 587 -38.14 -38.57 12.66
CA ILE A 587 -37.14 -38.12 11.69
C ILE A 587 -35.98 -39.10 11.66
N LYS A 588 -35.67 -39.66 10.49
CA LYS A 588 -34.43 -40.41 10.30
C LYS A 588 -33.22 -39.46 10.26
N ILE A 589 -32.21 -39.75 11.07
CA ILE A 589 -30.95 -39.01 11.13
C ILE A 589 -30.12 -39.35 9.88
N ASN A 590 -29.75 -38.31 9.15
CA ASN A 590 -28.96 -38.40 7.92
C ASN A 590 -27.93 -37.26 7.86
N HIS A 591 -27.07 -37.26 6.84
CA HIS A 591 -26.04 -36.23 6.65
C HIS A 591 -26.58 -34.79 6.65
N ASP A 592 -27.78 -34.55 6.10
CA ASP A 592 -28.39 -33.22 6.08
C ASP A 592 -28.83 -32.74 7.47
N LEU A 593 -29.37 -33.65 8.29
CA LEU A 593 -29.76 -33.32 9.66
C LEU A 593 -28.52 -32.97 10.49
N ILE A 594 -27.46 -33.78 10.40
CA ILE A 594 -26.20 -33.56 11.13
C ILE A 594 -25.50 -32.28 10.65
N ARG A 595 -25.62 -31.91 9.38
CA ARG A 595 -25.12 -30.62 8.87
C ARG A 595 -25.86 -29.42 9.48
N GLY A 596 -27.10 -29.61 9.93
CA GLY A 596 -27.92 -28.58 10.54
C GLY A 596 -29.00 -28.00 9.63
N SER A 597 -29.34 -28.67 8.53
CA SER A 597 -30.40 -28.20 7.63
C SER A 597 -31.79 -28.30 8.29
N GLY A 598 -32.59 -27.24 8.17
CA GLY A 598 -34.03 -27.30 8.45
C GLY A 598 -34.77 -28.16 7.41
N ARG A 599 -36.03 -28.50 7.67
CA ARG A 599 -36.85 -29.39 6.83
C ARG A 599 -38.25 -28.85 6.62
N ARG A 600 -38.95 -29.34 5.61
CA ARG A 600 -40.38 -29.04 5.41
C ARG A 600 -41.21 -29.69 6.52
N LEU A 601 -42.13 -28.94 7.12
CA LEU A 601 -43.12 -29.50 8.04
C LEU A 601 -44.32 -30.01 7.24
N GLY A 602 -44.71 -31.27 7.47
CA GLY A 602 -45.87 -31.85 6.79
C GLY A 602 -47.16 -31.08 7.07
N THR A 603 -48.01 -30.91 6.05
CA THR A 603 -49.27 -30.17 6.14
C THR A 603 -50.16 -30.62 7.30
N PRO A 604 -50.32 -31.93 7.60
CA PRO A 604 -51.15 -32.34 8.73
C PRO A 604 -50.58 -31.92 10.09
N ALA A 605 -49.24 -31.92 10.23
CA ALA A 605 -48.57 -31.46 11.45
C ALA A 605 -48.77 -29.94 11.63
N ALA A 606 -48.54 -29.16 10.56
CA ALA A 606 -48.77 -27.72 10.57
C ALA A 606 -50.22 -27.36 10.91
N LYS A 607 -51.19 -28.09 10.33
CA LYS A 607 -52.63 -27.90 10.58
C LYS A 607 -52.99 -28.23 12.02
N ALA A 608 -52.46 -29.32 12.59
CA ALA A 608 -52.70 -29.71 13.98
C ALA A 608 -52.07 -28.70 14.96
N LEU A 609 -50.86 -28.22 14.67
CA LEU A 609 -50.22 -27.14 15.42
C LEU A 609 -50.78 -25.75 15.09
N GLY A 610 -51.88 -25.63 14.33
CA GLY A 610 -52.52 -24.35 14.03
C GLY A 610 -51.61 -23.27 13.44
N VAL A 611 -50.55 -23.66 12.72
CA VAL A 611 -49.57 -22.72 12.14
C VAL A 611 -50.27 -21.87 11.08
N LYS A 612 -50.15 -20.55 11.14
CA LYS A 612 -50.70 -19.61 10.16
C LYS A 612 -49.59 -18.99 9.31
N PRO A 613 -49.92 -18.46 8.10
CA PRO A 613 -48.96 -17.67 7.34
C PRO A 613 -48.41 -16.51 8.18
N ASN A 614 -47.11 -16.27 8.03
CA ASN A 614 -46.26 -15.36 8.80
C ASN A 614 -46.05 -15.73 10.28
N ASP A 615 -46.50 -16.90 10.75
CA ASP A 615 -46.15 -17.39 12.09
C ASP A 615 -44.66 -17.75 12.18
N SER A 616 -44.08 -17.45 13.35
CA SER A 616 -42.80 -17.98 13.81
C SER A 616 -42.98 -18.55 15.22
N LEU A 617 -43.23 -19.85 15.32
CA LEU A 617 -43.44 -20.56 16.57
C LEU A 617 -42.10 -21.10 17.07
N ARG A 618 -41.84 -21.00 18.38
CA ARG A 618 -40.63 -21.53 19.02
C ARG A 618 -41.03 -22.50 20.11
N PHE A 619 -40.59 -23.75 19.99
CA PHE A 619 -40.82 -24.80 20.98
C PHE A 619 -39.54 -25.07 21.75
N GLU A 620 -39.64 -25.22 23.06
CA GLU A 620 -38.49 -25.36 23.96
C GLU A 620 -38.51 -26.70 24.70
N SER A 621 -37.36 -27.33 24.81
CA SER A 621 -37.17 -28.55 25.60
C SER A 621 -36.62 -28.24 26.98
N ALA A 622 -36.79 -29.19 27.91
CA ALA A 622 -36.40 -29.02 29.32
C ALA A 622 -34.89 -28.75 29.53
N ASP A 623 -34.04 -29.13 28.58
CA ASP A 623 -32.59 -28.90 28.55
C ASP A 623 -32.21 -27.52 27.96
N GLY A 624 -33.19 -26.66 27.65
CA GLY A 624 -32.97 -25.30 27.13
C GLY A 624 -32.72 -25.22 25.62
N ASN A 625 -32.70 -26.36 24.92
CA ASN A 625 -32.69 -26.37 23.46
C ASN A 625 -34.05 -25.93 22.89
N HIS A 626 -34.06 -25.42 21.66
CA HIS A 626 -35.30 -25.01 21.01
C HIS A 626 -35.31 -25.33 19.52
N ILE A 627 -36.51 -25.51 18.97
CA ILE A 627 -36.75 -25.65 17.54
C ILE A 627 -37.83 -24.67 17.12
N SER A 628 -37.68 -24.06 15.95
CA SER A 628 -38.65 -23.10 15.43
C SER A 628 -39.42 -23.65 14.24
N ILE A 629 -40.70 -23.33 14.14
CA ILE A 629 -41.50 -23.49 12.93
C ILE A 629 -41.74 -22.11 12.35
N THR A 630 -41.36 -21.90 11.09
CA THR A 630 -41.55 -20.63 10.39
C THR A 630 -42.40 -20.84 9.14
N PHE A 631 -43.38 -19.97 8.91
CA PHE A 631 -44.20 -20.03 7.70
C PHE A 631 -44.33 -18.66 7.02
N PRO A 632 -43.28 -18.14 6.36
CA PRO A 632 -43.43 -16.96 5.51
C PRO A 632 -44.53 -17.18 4.48
N ASP A 633 -45.44 -16.23 4.33
CA ASP A 633 -46.57 -16.33 3.39
C ASP A 633 -46.13 -16.41 1.91
N THR A 634 -44.91 -15.95 1.60
CA THR A 634 -44.24 -16.05 0.29
C THR A 634 -43.66 -17.43 0.00
N ARG A 635 -43.72 -18.35 0.96
CA ARG A 635 -43.14 -19.69 0.85
C ARG A 635 -44.07 -20.65 0.11
N MET A 636 -43.57 -21.27 -0.97
CA MET A 636 -44.32 -22.20 -1.81
C MET A 636 -44.59 -23.56 -1.13
N ASP A 637 -43.61 -24.07 -0.38
CA ASP A 637 -43.63 -25.41 0.19
C ASP A 637 -44.37 -25.49 1.54
N GLY A 638 -44.94 -24.40 2.03
CA GLY A 638 -45.60 -24.35 3.34
C GLY A 638 -44.61 -24.15 4.50
N PRO A 639 -45.02 -24.44 5.75
CA PRO A 639 -44.19 -24.21 6.93
C PRO A 639 -42.90 -25.04 6.93
N ALA A 640 -41.83 -24.45 7.46
CA ALA A 640 -40.55 -25.12 7.66
C ALA A 640 -40.24 -25.31 9.15
N LEU A 641 -39.74 -26.49 9.46
CA LEU A 641 -39.17 -26.85 10.75
C LEU A 641 -37.67 -26.53 10.77
N GLY A 642 -37.21 -25.94 11.88
CA GLY A 642 -35.80 -25.64 12.15
C GLY A 642 -34.92 -26.88 12.25
N SER A 643 -33.65 -26.67 12.60
CA SER A 643 -32.69 -27.76 12.66
C SER A 643 -32.95 -28.71 13.83
N GLY A 644 -33.07 -30.01 13.54
CA GLY A 644 -33.10 -31.06 14.57
C GLY A 644 -31.72 -31.44 15.12
N ARG A 645 -30.64 -30.85 14.59
CA ARG A 645 -29.25 -31.19 14.95
C ARG A 645 -28.95 -31.09 16.44
N PRO A 646 -29.34 -30.02 17.17
CA PRO A 646 -29.02 -29.90 18.59
C PRO A 646 -29.52 -31.11 19.41
N PHE A 647 -30.72 -31.59 19.09
CA PHE A 647 -31.34 -32.73 19.76
C PHE A 647 -30.68 -34.06 19.40
N ALA A 648 -30.32 -34.25 18.12
CA ALA A 648 -29.55 -35.42 17.71
C ALA A 648 -28.19 -35.49 18.43
N LEU A 649 -27.49 -34.35 18.56
CA LEU A 649 -26.22 -34.30 19.29
C LEU A 649 -26.38 -34.54 20.79
N ALA A 650 -27.40 -33.94 21.41
CA ALA A 650 -27.68 -34.11 22.84
C ALA A 650 -27.98 -35.58 23.19
N GLY A 651 -28.68 -36.29 22.30
CA GLY A 651 -28.96 -37.72 22.44
C GLY A 651 -27.93 -38.66 21.80
N GLN A 652 -26.73 -38.16 21.43
CA GLN A 652 -25.66 -38.95 20.82
C GLN A 652 -26.10 -39.76 19.57
N GLY A 653 -27.06 -39.25 18.80
CA GLY A 653 -27.62 -39.95 17.65
C GLY A 653 -26.68 -40.00 16.45
N GLU A 654 -26.62 -41.17 15.81
CA GLU A 654 -25.78 -41.45 14.65
C GLU A 654 -26.58 -41.47 13.35
N ILE A 655 -25.90 -41.57 12.21
CA ILE A 655 -26.56 -41.73 10.91
C ILE A 655 -27.31 -43.07 10.91
N GLU A 656 -28.52 -43.07 10.35
CA GLU A 656 -29.47 -44.20 10.36
C GLU A 656 -30.30 -44.39 11.66
N ASP A 657 -29.96 -43.69 12.75
CA ASP A 657 -30.82 -43.61 13.94
C ASP A 657 -32.07 -42.77 13.68
N PHE A 658 -32.99 -42.75 14.65
CA PHE A 658 -34.21 -41.96 14.61
C PHE A 658 -34.23 -40.89 15.69
N LEU A 659 -34.76 -39.72 15.35
CA LEU A 659 -35.07 -38.61 16.24
C LEU A 659 -36.59 -38.41 16.25
N LEU A 660 -37.23 -38.65 17.39
CA LEU A 660 -38.61 -38.27 17.62
C LEU A 660 -38.66 -36.88 18.26
N LEU A 661 -39.42 -35.98 17.67
CA LEU A 661 -39.77 -34.67 18.25
C LEU A 661 -41.27 -34.64 18.53
N ILE A 662 -41.66 -34.45 19.79
CA ILE A 662 -43.05 -34.23 20.19
C ILE A 662 -43.20 -32.74 20.50
N LEU A 663 -44.03 -32.07 19.70
CA LEU A 663 -44.33 -30.64 19.83
C LEU A 663 -45.73 -30.49 20.41
N ASP A 664 -45.86 -29.71 21.47
CA ASP A 664 -47.15 -29.32 22.04
C ASP A 664 -47.31 -27.81 21.96
N ARG A 665 -48.34 -27.34 21.25
CA ARG A 665 -48.58 -25.91 21.08
C ARG A 665 -49.27 -25.27 22.28
N SER A 666 -49.95 -26.05 23.12
CA SER A 666 -50.69 -25.48 24.26
C SER A 666 -49.78 -24.79 25.28
N ASP A 667 -48.57 -25.32 25.46
CA ASP A 667 -47.53 -24.79 26.35
C ASP A 667 -46.20 -24.48 25.64
N MET A 668 -46.14 -24.64 24.31
CA MET A 668 -44.94 -24.46 23.48
C MET A 668 -43.77 -25.38 23.89
N SER A 669 -44.08 -26.55 24.44
CA SER A 669 -43.07 -27.53 24.86
C SER A 669 -42.60 -28.44 23.72
N LEU A 670 -41.37 -28.91 23.85
CA LEU A 670 -40.73 -29.90 22.99
C LEU A 670 -40.15 -31.04 23.83
N VAL A 671 -40.49 -32.27 23.46
CA VAL A 671 -39.78 -33.47 23.91
C VAL A 671 -39.03 -34.07 22.74
N ALA A 672 -37.72 -34.21 22.87
CA ALA A 672 -36.87 -34.84 21.86
C ALA A 672 -36.30 -36.16 22.38
N ARG A 673 -36.33 -37.21 21.54
CA ARG A 673 -35.81 -38.54 21.88
C ARG A 673 -35.02 -39.11 20.72
N VAL A 674 -33.80 -39.57 20.98
CA VAL A 674 -33.02 -40.37 20.02
C VAL A 674 -33.33 -41.86 20.25
N ILE A 675 -33.47 -42.60 19.16
CA ILE A 675 -33.71 -44.04 19.15
C ILE A 675 -32.61 -44.66 18.28
N HIS A 676 -31.69 -45.37 18.95
CA HIS A 676 -30.58 -46.04 18.30
C HIS A 676 -31.04 -47.28 17.53
N GLN A 677 -30.35 -47.61 16.44
CA GLN A 677 -30.65 -48.81 15.66
C GLN A 677 -30.57 -50.10 16.50
N ASP A 678 -29.62 -50.18 17.42
CA ASP A 678 -29.41 -51.35 18.27
C ASP A 678 -30.54 -51.57 19.30
N ASP A 679 -31.37 -50.54 19.52
CA ASP A 679 -32.47 -50.53 20.50
C ASP A 679 -33.84 -50.90 19.90
N LEU A 680 -33.91 -51.31 18.64
CA LEU A 680 -35.16 -51.54 17.92
C LEU A 680 -35.82 -52.90 18.23
N VAL A 681 -36.06 -53.18 19.51
CA VAL A 681 -36.78 -54.38 19.97
C VAL A 681 -38.29 -54.21 19.75
N PRO A 682 -38.95 -55.04 18.91
CA PRO A 682 -40.39 -54.92 18.66
C PRO A 682 -41.22 -55.03 19.93
N GLY A 683 -42.20 -54.14 20.07
CA GLY A 683 -42.92 -53.94 21.32
C GLY A 683 -43.71 -52.64 21.31
N TRP A 684 -44.80 -52.58 22.08
CA TRP A 684 -45.53 -51.32 22.28
C TRP A 684 -44.64 -50.22 22.90
N ALA A 685 -43.63 -50.58 23.69
CA ALA A 685 -42.63 -49.64 24.20
C ALA A 685 -41.81 -49.00 23.08
N LEU A 686 -41.43 -49.76 22.04
CA LEU A 686 -40.73 -49.19 20.88
C LEU A 686 -41.66 -48.32 20.05
N VAL A 687 -42.93 -48.72 19.88
CA VAL A 687 -43.95 -47.88 19.22
C VAL A 687 -44.08 -46.54 19.92
N GLU A 688 -44.12 -46.51 21.25
CA GLU A 688 -44.13 -45.26 22.02
C GLU A 688 -42.89 -44.42 21.76
N ARG A 689 -41.68 -45.03 21.83
CA ARG A 689 -40.42 -44.31 21.56
C ARG A 689 -40.35 -43.73 20.15
N LEU A 690 -40.95 -44.38 19.15
CA LEU A 690 -40.93 -43.94 17.76
C LEU A 690 -42.07 -42.98 17.38
N THR A 691 -43.16 -42.92 18.16
CA THR A 691 -44.36 -42.17 17.76
C THR A 691 -44.87 -41.19 18.80
N GLY A 692 -44.55 -41.39 20.08
CA GLY A 692 -45.10 -40.67 21.22
C GLY A 692 -46.46 -41.19 21.70
N ILE A 693 -46.94 -42.32 21.17
CA ILE A 693 -48.25 -42.91 21.53
C ILE A 693 -48.05 -43.91 22.66
N GLU A 694 -48.76 -43.71 23.77
CA GLU A 694 -48.62 -44.54 24.96
C GLU A 694 -48.96 -46.02 24.69
N PRO A 695 -48.22 -46.99 25.28
CA PRO A 695 -48.46 -48.41 25.08
C PRO A 695 -49.90 -48.85 25.37
N GLY A 696 -50.54 -48.25 26.37
CA GLY A 696 -51.94 -48.54 26.74
C GLY A 696 -52.97 -48.17 25.68
N SER A 697 -52.64 -47.27 24.75
CA SER A 697 -53.52 -46.89 23.63
C SER A 697 -53.55 -47.94 22.51
N GLY A 698 -52.52 -48.79 22.44
CA GLY A 698 -52.41 -49.88 21.48
C GLY A 698 -52.69 -49.47 20.02
N MET A 699 -53.35 -50.36 19.28
CA MET A 699 -53.67 -50.14 17.86
C MET A 699 -54.66 -48.98 17.65
N ALA A 700 -55.58 -48.77 18.59
CA ALA A 700 -56.57 -47.69 18.50
C ALA A 700 -55.91 -46.30 18.54
N GLY A 701 -54.89 -46.11 19.39
CA GLY A 701 -54.12 -44.87 19.45
C GLY A 701 -53.40 -44.56 18.14
N LEU A 702 -52.75 -45.56 17.54
CA LEU A 702 -52.13 -45.43 16.22
C LEU A 702 -53.16 -45.08 15.14
N ALA A 703 -54.30 -45.77 15.12
CA ALA A 703 -55.39 -45.53 14.18
C ALA A 703 -55.89 -44.08 14.26
N GLN A 704 -56.09 -43.57 15.48
CA GLN A 704 -56.48 -42.19 15.72
C GLN A 704 -55.40 -41.20 15.26
N ALA A 705 -54.13 -41.43 15.59
CA ALA A 705 -53.03 -40.55 15.22
C ALA A 705 -52.79 -40.47 13.70
N LEU A 706 -53.06 -41.57 13.00
CA LEU A 706 -52.99 -41.67 11.54
C LEU A 706 -54.29 -41.22 10.85
N LYS A 707 -55.38 -41.05 11.62
CA LYS A 707 -56.75 -40.89 11.13
C LYS A 707 -57.12 -42.01 10.16
N CYS A 708 -57.01 -43.26 10.55
CA CYS A 708 -57.44 -44.44 9.79
C CYS A 708 -58.15 -45.47 10.70
N GLU A 709 -58.67 -46.55 10.11
CA GLU A 709 -59.25 -47.65 10.90
C GLU A 709 -58.13 -48.50 11.54
N PRO A 710 -58.34 -49.08 12.73
CA PRO A 710 -57.34 -49.93 13.39
C PRO A 710 -56.80 -51.08 12.54
N THR A 711 -57.65 -51.67 11.69
CA THR A 711 -57.28 -52.75 10.76
C THR A 711 -56.34 -52.28 9.63
N GLN A 712 -56.27 -50.97 9.36
CA GLN A 712 -55.49 -50.38 8.29
C GLN A 712 -54.12 -49.86 8.75
N VAL A 713 -53.84 -49.81 10.05
CA VAL A 713 -52.64 -49.15 10.60
C VAL A 713 -51.35 -49.69 9.98
N LYS A 714 -51.14 -51.01 9.99
CA LYS A 714 -49.91 -51.62 9.41
C LYS A 714 -49.77 -51.29 7.93
N SER A 715 -50.83 -51.45 7.13
CA SER A 715 -50.79 -51.20 5.68
C SER A 715 -50.56 -49.72 5.36
N VAL A 716 -51.12 -48.80 6.15
CA VAL A 716 -50.88 -47.36 6.06
C VAL A 716 -49.42 -47.02 6.36
N LEU A 717 -48.88 -47.52 7.48
CA LEU A 717 -47.47 -47.29 7.86
C LEU A 717 -46.50 -47.82 6.79
N TYR A 718 -46.76 -49.01 6.24
CA TYR A 718 -45.96 -49.54 5.13
C TYR A 718 -46.01 -48.66 3.89
N ARG A 719 -47.22 -48.27 3.46
CA ARG A 719 -47.44 -47.47 2.26
C ARG A 719 -46.76 -46.10 2.32
N ARG A 720 -46.77 -45.45 3.48
CA ARG A 720 -46.15 -44.12 3.65
C ARG A 720 -44.65 -44.17 4.00
N GLY A 721 -44.08 -45.37 4.15
CA GLY A 721 -42.63 -45.55 4.37
C GLY A 721 -42.17 -45.57 5.84
N ASP A 722 -43.09 -45.70 6.81
CA ASP A 722 -42.77 -45.84 8.24
C ASP A 722 -42.63 -47.31 8.64
N TRP A 723 -41.76 -48.03 7.93
CA TRP A 723 -41.58 -49.48 8.08
C TRP A 723 -41.11 -49.86 9.49
N THR A 724 -40.24 -49.06 10.09
CA THR A 724 -39.73 -49.30 11.46
C THR A 724 -40.87 -49.30 12.48
N VAL A 725 -41.80 -48.35 12.36
CA VAL A 725 -42.99 -48.29 13.23
C VAL A 725 -43.91 -49.47 12.95
N ALA A 726 -44.14 -49.83 11.69
CA ALA A 726 -44.97 -50.98 11.33
C ALA A 726 -44.44 -52.30 11.90
N ARG A 727 -43.12 -52.50 11.84
CA ARG A 727 -42.42 -53.68 12.37
C ARG A 727 -42.35 -53.72 13.90
N ALA A 728 -42.44 -52.56 14.55
CA ALA A 728 -42.44 -52.48 16.02
C ALA A 728 -43.74 -52.96 16.67
N ILE A 729 -44.85 -53.05 15.93
CA ILE A 729 -46.17 -53.41 16.49
C ILE A 729 -46.24 -54.92 16.83
N PRO A 730 -46.56 -55.32 18.08
CA PRO A 730 -46.63 -56.73 18.49
C PRO A 730 -47.72 -57.56 17.77
N GLY A 731 -47.35 -58.75 17.26
CA GLY A 731 -48.23 -59.81 16.73
C GLY A 731 -48.86 -59.56 15.34
N ALA A 732 -49.27 -60.57 14.55
CA ALA A 732 -48.68 -61.88 14.31
C ALA A 732 -48.33 -61.93 12.80
N ASP A 733 -47.06 -62.13 12.45
CA ASP A 733 -46.71 -62.52 11.08
C ASP A 733 -47.14 -63.97 10.89
N LYS A 734 -48.38 -64.18 10.43
CA LYS A 734 -48.73 -65.39 9.69
C LYS A 734 -48.62 -65.06 8.21
N GLY A 735 -47.51 -65.48 7.62
CA GLY A 735 -47.33 -65.84 6.20
C GLY A 735 -47.53 -64.72 5.17
N THR A 736 -46.46 -64.36 4.47
CA THR A 736 -46.19 -64.92 3.14
C THR A 736 -44.79 -64.52 2.70
N SER A 737 -44.07 -65.57 2.28
CA SER A 737 -42.91 -65.60 1.39
C SER A 737 -42.99 -64.60 0.23
#